data_AF-A0A816D505-F1
#
_entry.id   AF-A0A816D505-F1
#
_cell.length_a   1.000
_cell.length_b   1.000
_cell.length_c   1.000
_cell.angle_alpha   90.00
_cell.angle_beta   90.00
_cell.angle_gamma   90.00
#
_symmetry.space_group_name_H-M   'P 1'
#
loop_
_entity.id
_entity.type
_entity.pdbx_description
1 polymer ?
#
loop_
_entity_poly.entity_id
_entity_poly.type
_entity_poly.pdbx_seq_one_letter_code
_entity_poly.pdbx_strand_id
1 'polypeptide(L)'
;MIDCVGPLTTWNQTQCFSNHLTTFTGGFSILPSPINWNYVFANVNFMKNKTIYLTVICILIIYMISMIYARFYDKKDLEKLDVTVLSNNHQDDEYFYFVIHGDDNNTEVRIFSNQHRRIFQRGGIDVFLLNVLKSLGLLNCIHLWQDNSGQGSKASWILKYLIIRDLQANFICQKWFAVEKDDGKIERILSVANEIEKREFSYLLSKGTYHSMSDSHLCFSILSRPPSNRFTRGQRCTCCFVLLFVSMFLNIISYDLSNQVKSIYSKTSGSLSFAALYVTPERIIIGLIMEIFLLILGVLIIQLFRCLRHHQSQQTPLRKASNEVELSSQIENDHNNEKKLQRKYSLMFPWWYIYIAYDLCLTLVSISILFIIARGIEFGDEETRKWLTSIISAFVSSVFLTQPIKAVSLVIFFICFCSNLTTGREAAEFLDDTFTDFDYDEEYLQREKENSRFISRNLTQRKRLNEHKISYFRQECLEETQMWSIIRKICFYLCFFSLLYMVVYADRNRNSPLEVRHLQNYFLNSRQIDFDYRKILTVDEYCNWLENSFIENLLAQQWYNGNPPQNLNGFINDKSNRILGWVTMRQLRAKENVCLYENFRSKTCTNDISTEYNSLIKQALQYQSNDTLDTYIYRGNYGIYRTRGRLIDIQTDLSELHQLKWIDQHTRAIF
;
A
#
# COMPACT_ATOMS: atom_id res chain seq x y z
N MET A 1 -19.92 8.39 33.28
CA MET A 1 -20.44 9.13 32.11
C MET A 1 -21.95 9.06 32.25
N ILE A 2 -22.62 10.19 32.49
CA ILE A 2 -24.05 10.22 32.87
C ILE A 2 -24.85 10.42 31.59
N ASP A 3 -25.70 9.44 31.25
CA ASP A 3 -26.64 9.51 30.14
C ASP A 3 -27.77 10.50 30.49
N CYS A 4 -27.54 11.79 30.20
CA CYS A 4 -28.51 12.87 30.41
C CYS A 4 -29.36 13.18 29.16
N VAL A 5 -29.54 12.23 28.23
CA VAL A 5 -30.28 12.46 26.98
C VAL A 5 -31.64 11.76 27.03
N GLY A 6 -32.70 12.53 26.86
CA GLY A 6 -34.07 12.05 26.94
C GLY A 6 -34.62 11.46 25.64
N PRO A 7 -35.68 10.64 25.72
CA PRO A 7 -36.24 9.88 24.60
C PRO A 7 -36.94 10.75 23.54
N LEU A 8 -37.19 12.04 23.81
CA LEU A 8 -37.75 13.00 22.85
C LEU A 8 -36.67 13.73 22.03
N THR A 9 -35.43 13.25 22.08
CA THR A 9 -34.33 13.81 21.28
C THR A 9 -34.58 13.55 19.79
N THR A 10 -34.51 14.62 18.99
CA THR A 10 -34.64 14.61 17.54
C THR A 10 -33.38 15.16 16.88
N TRP A 11 -33.26 15.03 15.55
CA TRP A 11 -32.13 15.57 14.79
C TRP A 11 -31.87 17.08 14.99
N ASN A 12 -32.92 17.84 15.30
CA ASN A 12 -32.83 19.29 15.49
C ASN A 12 -32.82 19.71 16.96
N GLN A 13 -33.11 18.80 17.90
CA GLN A 13 -33.33 19.16 19.30
C GLN A 13 -32.91 18.04 20.25
N THR A 14 -32.03 18.35 21.19
CA THR A 14 -31.56 17.40 22.21
C THR A 14 -32.35 17.60 23.50
N GLN A 15 -33.00 16.55 24.02
CA GLN A 15 -33.68 16.62 25.32
C GLN A 15 -32.64 16.35 26.42
N CYS A 16 -32.40 17.31 27.31
CA CYS A 16 -31.43 17.19 28.39
C CYS A 16 -32.14 16.90 29.73
N PHE A 17 -31.74 15.83 30.43
CA PHE A 17 -32.21 15.46 31.77
C PHE A 17 -31.23 15.88 32.89
N SER A 18 -30.17 16.60 32.54
CA SER A 18 -29.24 17.12 33.52
C SER A 18 -29.90 18.14 34.45
N ASN A 19 -29.74 17.96 35.75
CA ASN A 19 -30.15 18.89 36.80
C ASN A 19 -28.98 19.71 37.38
N HIS A 20 -27.78 19.61 36.82
CA HIS A 20 -26.62 20.41 37.20
C HIS A 20 -26.27 21.48 36.15
N LEU A 21 -25.78 22.63 36.63
CA LEU A 21 -25.59 23.89 35.90
C LEU A 21 -24.19 24.03 35.26
N THR A 22 -23.44 22.94 35.09
CA THR A 22 -22.14 23.00 34.42
C THR A 22 -22.31 23.06 32.91
N THR A 23 -21.36 23.67 32.20
CA THR A 23 -21.28 23.64 30.75
C THR A 23 -21.23 22.20 30.23
N PHE A 24 -22.19 21.82 29.39
CA PHE A 24 -22.20 20.55 28.67
C PHE A 24 -22.23 20.80 27.16
N THR A 25 -21.48 19.98 26.42
CA THR A 25 -21.45 19.98 24.96
C THR A 25 -22.24 18.78 24.47
N GLY A 26 -23.26 19.01 23.64
CA GLY A 26 -23.94 17.94 22.90
C GLY A 26 -23.14 17.59 21.65
N GLY A 27 -22.65 16.35 21.56
CA GLY A 27 -21.99 15.83 20.37
C GLY A 27 -22.42 14.39 20.12
N PHE A 28 -22.69 14.05 18.85
CA PHE A 28 -22.98 12.68 18.44
C PHE A 28 -21.68 11.88 18.47
N SER A 29 -21.42 11.22 19.61
CA SER A 29 -20.28 10.33 19.78
C SER A 29 -20.76 8.89 19.60
N ILE A 30 -20.44 8.31 18.44
CA ILE A 30 -20.65 6.88 18.23
C ILE A 30 -19.41 6.21 18.83
N LEU A 31 -19.52 5.67 20.03
CA LEU A 31 -18.46 4.85 20.62
C LEU A 31 -18.51 3.45 20.00
N PRO A 32 -17.35 2.79 19.78
CA PRO A 32 -17.32 1.38 19.43
C PRO A 32 -18.13 0.58 20.45
N SER A 33 -18.87 -0.44 19.98
CA SER A 33 -19.64 -1.29 20.89
C SER A 33 -18.70 -1.96 21.90
N PRO A 34 -19.07 -2.10 23.19
CA PRO A 34 -18.24 -2.84 24.13
C PRO A 34 -18.13 -4.30 23.68
N ILE A 35 -16.94 -4.89 23.84
CA ILE A 35 -16.70 -6.29 23.50
C ILE A 35 -17.49 -7.20 24.43
N ASN A 36 -18.27 -8.10 23.85
CA ASN A 36 -19.00 -9.14 24.53
C ASN A 36 -18.09 -10.35 24.77
N TRP A 37 -17.32 -10.29 25.86
CA TRP A 37 -16.39 -11.36 26.25
C TRP A 37 -17.04 -12.73 26.40
N ASN A 38 -18.31 -12.80 26.83
CA ASN A 38 -19.03 -14.06 26.95
C ASN A 38 -19.24 -14.72 25.58
N TYR A 39 -19.61 -13.92 24.58
CA TYR A 39 -19.73 -14.39 23.20
C TYR A 39 -18.38 -14.80 22.61
N VAL A 40 -17.35 -13.99 22.85
CA VAL A 40 -15.99 -14.28 22.39
C VAL A 40 -15.51 -15.62 22.95
N PHE A 41 -15.58 -15.83 24.27
CA PHE A 41 -15.15 -17.06 24.92
C PHE A 41 -15.95 -18.29 24.48
N ALA A 42 -17.24 -18.14 24.19
CA ALA A 42 -18.06 -19.22 23.64
C ALA A 42 -17.68 -19.60 22.18
N ASN A 43 -17.07 -18.68 21.43
CA ASN A 43 -16.79 -18.83 20.00
C ASN A 43 -15.29 -18.80 19.64
N VAL A 44 -14.40 -19.05 20.60
CA VAL A 44 -12.93 -19.03 20.41
C VAL A 44 -12.45 -20.10 19.42
N ASN A 45 -13.28 -21.10 19.08
CA ASN A 45 -12.88 -22.24 18.24
C ASN A 45 -12.18 -21.81 16.94
N PHE A 46 -10.95 -22.30 16.76
CA PHE A 46 -10.09 -22.02 15.62
C PHE A 46 -10.75 -22.33 14.28
N MET A 47 -11.47 -23.46 14.17
CA MET A 47 -12.08 -23.89 12.90
C MET A 47 -13.21 -22.97 12.46
N LYS A 48 -13.88 -22.32 13.42
CA LYS A 48 -14.97 -21.38 13.15
C LYS A 48 -14.46 -20.02 12.67
N ASN A 49 -13.33 -19.56 13.23
CA ASN A 49 -12.75 -18.24 12.98
C ASN A 49 -11.32 -18.35 12.41
N LYS A 50 -11.13 -19.21 11.42
CA LYS A 50 -9.80 -19.53 10.87
C LYS A 50 -9.06 -18.32 10.30
N THR A 51 -9.77 -17.36 9.70
CA THR A 51 -9.14 -16.23 9.01
C THR A 51 -8.38 -15.33 9.98
N ILE A 52 -8.94 -15.02 11.16
CA ILE A 52 -8.26 -14.13 12.12
C ILE A 52 -7.03 -14.79 12.74
N TYR A 53 -7.12 -16.08 13.10
CA TYR A 53 -5.98 -16.78 13.68
C TYR A 53 -4.86 -17.00 12.68
N LEU A 54 -5.19 -17.42 11.45
CA LEU A 54 -4.20 -17.63 10.40
C LEU A 54 -3.48 -16.32 10.06
N THR A 55 -4.18 -15.19 10.01
CA THR A 55 -3.56 -13.89 9.72
C THR A 55 -2.57 -13.48 10.80
N VAL A 56 -2.95 -13.56 12.08
CA VAL A 56 -2.05 -13.24 13.21
C VAL A 56 -0.82 -14.16 13.21
N ILE A 57 -1.00 -15.47 13.00
CA ILE A 57 0.10 -16.44 12.92
C ILE A 57 1.04 -16.12 11.75
N CYS A 58 0.51 -15.84 10.56
CA CYS A 58 1.31 -15.49 9.39
C CYS A 58 2.13 -14.21 9.62
N ILE A 59 1.53 -13.17 10.21
CA ILE A 59 2.23 -11.91 10.52
C ILE A 59 3.36 -12.16 11.54
N LEU A 60 3.13 -13.01 12.55
CA LEU A 60 4.16 -13.42 13.52
C LEU A 60 5.32 -14.18 12.86
N ILE A 61 5.03 -15.10 11.93
CA ILE A 61 6.06 -15.83 11.18
C ILE A 61 6.89 -14.88 10.31
N ILE A 62 6.23 -13.96 9.60
CA ILE A 62 6.90 -12.94 8.78
C ILE A 62 7.83 -12.08 9.64
N TYR A 63 7.39 -11.71 10.85
CA TYR A 63 8.23 -10.98 11.79
C TYR A 63 9.46 -11.77 12.21
N MET A 64 9.32 -13.06 12.55
CA MET A 64 10.48 -13.90 12.91
C MET A 64 11.49 -14.00 11.77
N ILE A 65 11.03 -14.22 10.53
CA ILE A 65 11.89 -14.28 9.34
C ILE A 65 12.59 -12.92 9.13
N SER A 66 11.83 -11.82 9.22
CA SER A 66 12.37 -10.46 9.07
C SER A 66 13.38 -10.11 10.16
N MET A 67 13.17 -10.56 11.40
CA MET A 67 14.11 -10.35 12.51
C MET A 67 15.41 -11.13 12.33
N ILE A 68 15.34 -12.38 11.84
CA ILE A 68 16.53 -13.18 11.51
C ILE A 68 17.33 -12.50 10.39
N TYR A 69 16.64 -12.07 9.32
CA TYR A 69 17.24 -11.30 8.23
C TYR A 69 17.90 -10.01 8.74
N ALA A 70 17.18 -9.24 9.55
CA ALA A 70 17.66 -7.98 10.11
C ALA A 70 18.92 -8.17 10.97
N ARG A 71 18.94 -9.17 11.86
CA ARG A 71 20.10 -9.50 12.70
C ARG A 71 21.32 -9.89 11.86
N PHE A 72 21.12 -10.69 10.82
CA PHE A 72 22.20 -11.12 9.93
C PHE A 72 22.84 -9.94 9.19
N TYR A 73 22.03 -9.04 8.65
CA TYR A 73 22.54 -7.86 7.93
C TYR A 73 23.05 -6.75 8.87
N ASP A 74 22.51 -6.62 10.08
CA ASP A 74 23.09 -5.73 11.10
C ASP A 74 24.50 -6.17 11.47
N LYS A 75 24.78 -7.48 11.56
CA LYS A 75 26.14 -8.00 11.77
C LYS A 75 27.06 -7.70 10.59
N LYS A 76 26.58 -7.90 9.36
CA LYS A 76 27.36 -7.58 8.14
C LYS A 76 27.65 -6.10 7.98
N ASP A 77 26.79 -5.21 8.50
CA ASP A 77 27.05 -3.78 8.43
C ASP A 77 28.15 -3.35 9.40
N LEU A 78 28.34 -4.02 10.54
CA LEU A 78 29.48 -3.77 11.42
C LEU A 78 30.81 -4.02 10.70
N GLU A 79 30.87 -5.04 9.83
CA GLU A 79 32.05 -5.34 9.00
C GLU A 79 32.35 -4.25 7.95
N LYS A 80 31.37 -3.38 7.62
CA LYS A 80 31.54 -2.28 6.64
C LYS A 80 32.05 -0.99 7.27
N LEU A 81 31.92 -0.84 8.59
CA LEU A 81 32.18 0.42 9.31
C LEU A 81 33.63 0.60 9.76
N ASP A 82 34.51 -0.30 9.37
CA ASP A 82 35.91 -0.26 9.75
C ASP A 82 36.64 0.93 9.10
N VAL A 83 37.87 1.23 9.50
CA VAL A 83 38.74 2.20 8.82
C VAL A 83 39.76 1.44 7.98
N THR A 84 39.82 1.70 6.66
CA THR A 84 40.90 1.14 5.83
C THR A 84 42.09 2.07 5.91
N VAL A 85 43.23 1.57 6.39
CA VAL A 85 44.49 2.26 6.12
C VAL A 85 44.92 1.91 4.70
N LEU A 86 45.18 2.94 3.90
CA LEU A 86 45.65 2.74 2.53
C LEU A 86 47.10 2.27 2.57
N SER A 87 47.32 0.99 2.27
CA SER A 87 48.65 0.41 2.07
C SER A 87 49.27 0.85 0.74
N ASN A 88 50.57 0.63 0.55
CA ASN A 88 51.21 0.90 -0.73
C ASN A 88 50.63 0.02 -1.85
N ASN A 89 50.66 0.59 -3.06
CA ASN A 89 50.07 0.02 -4.26
C ASN A 89 50.63 -1.38 -4.58
N HIS A 90 49.85 -2.44 -4.36
CA HIS A 90 50.17 -3.78 -4.87
C HIS A 90 49.70 -3.94 -6.32
N GLN A 91 50.41 -4.76 -7.09
CA GLN A 91 50.20 -4.92 -8.54
C GLN A 91 48.85 -5.57 -8.89
N ASP A 92 48.24 -6.26 -7.91
CA ASP A 92 47.00 -7.02 -8.03
C ASP A 92 45.78 -6.28 -7.42
N ASP A 93 45.97 -5.05 -6.92
CA ASP A 93 44.89 -4.24 -6.39
C ASP A 93 44.11 -3.56 -7.54
N GLU A 94 42.78 -3.74 -7.54
CA GLU A 94 41.88 -3.29 -8.61
C GLU A 94 40.89 -2.20 -8.15
N TYR A 95 40.34 -1.50 -9.17
CA TYR A 95 39.06 -0.77 -9.25
C TYR A 95 39.10 0.77 -9.26
N PHE A 96 39.70 1.47 -8.29
CA PHE A 96 39.60 2.94 -8.21
C PHE A 96 40.90 3.64 -7.86
N TYR A 97 41.21 4.71 -8.59
CA TYR A 97 42.46 5.47 -8.50
C TYR A 97 42.18 6.93 -8.20
N PHE A 98 43.11 7.57 -7.50
CA PHE A 98 43.01 9.00 -7.22
C PHE A 98 44.35 9.73 -7.10
N VAL A 99 44.29 11.03 -7.33
CA VAL A 99 45.36 12.00 -7.06
C VAL A 99 44.75 13.25 -6.42
N ILE A 100 45.33 13.71 -5.32
CA ILE A 100 44.94 14.95 -4.66
C ILE A 100 45.96 16.04 -5.04
N HIS A 101 45.45 17.17 -5.50
CA HIS A 101 46.24 18.34 -5.84
C HIS A 101 46.06 19.43 -4.80
N GLY A 102 47.17 19.91 -4.26
CA GLY A 102 47.22 21.05 -3.33
C GLY A 102 48.24 22.08 -3.77
N ASP A 103 48.25 23.22 -3.08
CA ASP A 103 49.12 24.36 -3.40
C ASP A 103 50.61 24.04 -3.24
N ASP A 104 50.96 23.30 -2.19
CA ASP A 104 52.36 23.05 -1.84
C ASP A 104 52.90 21.75 -2.48
N ASN A 105 52.05 20.72 -2.57
CA ASN A 105 52.42 19.43 -3.14
C ASN A 105 51.18 18.69 -3.68
N ASN A 106 51.43 17.71 -4.54
CA ASN A 106 50.44 16.75 -5.01
C ASN A 106 50.75 15.36 -4.44
N THR A 107 49.72 14.54 -4.24
CA THR A 107 49.94 13.12 -3.93
C THR A 107 50.38 12.35 -5.17
N GLU A 108 51.08 11.23 -4.98
CA GLU A 108 51.22 10.23 -6.05
C GLU A 108 49.86 9.56 -6.35
N VAL A 109 49.82 8.76 -7.43
CA VAL A 109 48.65 7.94 -7.74
C VAL A 109 48.43 6.94 -6.61
N ARG A 110 47.29 7.06 -5.95
CA ARG A 110 46.85 6.15 -4.90
C ARG A 110 45.72 5.25 -5.42
N ILE A 111 45.67 4.04 -4.89
CA ILE A 111 44.62 3.06 -5.18
C ILE A 111 43.78 2.90 -3.93
N PHE A 112 42.46 2.91 -4.10
CA PHE A 112 41.58 2.48 -3.02
C PHE A 112 41.55 0.94 -3.02
N SER A 113 42.27 0.33 -2.08
CA SER A 113 42.26 -1.12 -1.89
C SER A 113 42.14 -1.50 -0.42
N ASN A 114 41.55 -2.67 -0.15
CA ASN A 114 41.57 -3.31 1.15
C ASN A 114 41.52 -4.83 0.94
N GLN A 115 42.50 -5.55 1.50
CA GLN A 115 42.61 -7.01 1.38
C GLN A 115 41.61 -7.78 2.28
N HIS A 116 41.14 -7.15 3.35
CA HIS A 116 40.32 -7.77 4.38
C HIS A 116 38.83 -7.46 4.26
N ARG A 117 38.46 -6.40 3.52
CA ARG A 117 37.06 -5.98 3.36
C ARG A 117 36.71 -5.59 1.92
N ARG A 118 35.46 -5.82 1.55
CA ARG A 118 34.90 -5.37 0.26
C ARG A 118 34.49 -3.90 0.34
N ILE A 119 35.19 -3.04 -0.38
CA ILE A 119 34.95 -1.59 -0.51
C ILE A 119 33.99 -1.25 -1.67
N PHE A 120 33.48 -0.01 -1.71
CA PHE A 120 32.59 0.56 -2.74
C PHE A 120 31.28 -0.21 -2.95
N GLN A 121 30.73 -0.77 -1.87
CA GLN A 121 29.44 -1.46 -1.92
C GLN A 121 28.29 -0.46 -2.16
N ARG A 122 27.21 -0.95 -2.80
CA ARG A 122 26.02 -0.13 -3.10
C ARG A 122 25.45 0.52 -1.83
N GLY A 123 25.37 1.85 -1.84
CA GLY A 123 24.84 2.64 -0.73
C GLY A 123 25.74 2.72 0.51
N GLY A 124 26.96 2.18 0.42
CA GLY A 124 27.97 2.23 1.47
C GLY A 124 28.70 3.58 1.54
N ILE A 125 29.30 3.84 2.70
CA ILE A 125 30.26 4.92 2.94
C ILE A 125 31.55 4.21 3.35
N ASP A 126 32.62 4.41 2.59
CA ASP A 126 33.93 3.84 2.89
C ASP A 126 34.84 4.94 3.46
N VAL A 127 35.44 4.67 4.62
CA VAL A 127 36.41 5.56 5.26
C VAL A 127 37.82 5.03 5.01
N PHE A 128 38.69 5.90 4.52
CA PHE A 128 40.09 5.60 4.22
C PHE A 128 41.00 6.55 4.98
N LEU A 129 42.07 6.03 5.56
CA LEU A 129 43.16 6.80 6.15
C LEU A 129 44.29 6.92 5.13
N LEU A 130 44.64 8.15 4.77
CA LEU A 130 45.70 8.47 3.82
C LEU A 130 46.86 9.16 4.54
N ASN A 131 48.05 8.56 4.45
CA ASN A 131 49.28 9.19 4.92
C ASN A 131 50.01 9.90 3.76
N VAL A 132 50.41 11.15 3.99
CA VAL A 132 51.15 11.96 3.03
C VAL A 132 52.50 12.35 3.65
N LEU A 133 53.58 12.24 2.86
CA LEU A 133 54.95 12.50 3.32
C LEU A 133 55.24 13.99 3.53
N LYS A 134 54.51 14.87 2.84
CA LYS A 134 54.63 16.32 2.89
C LYS A 134 53.25 16.95 3.00
N SER A 135 53.16 18.12 3.62
CA SER A 135 51.92 18.90 3.61
C SER A 135 51.50 19.20 2.17
N LEU A 136 50.20 19.07 1.90
CA LEU A 136 49.59 19.38 0.62
C LEU A 136 49.21 20.87 0.51
N GLY A 137 49.20 21.61 1.62
CA GLY A 137 48.69 22.98 1.66
C GLY A 137 47.16 23.02 1.52
N LEU A 138 46.61 24.12 0.95
CA LEU A 138 45.20 24.18 0.61
C LEU A 138 44.91 23.27 -0.59
N LEU A 139 43.77 22.58 -0.54
CA LEU A 139 43.38 21.67 -1.60
C LEU A 139 42.71 22.42 -2.76
N ASN A 140 43.10 22.06 -3.97
CA ASN A 140 42.56 22.66 -5.19
C ASN A 140 41.55 21.72 -5.85
N CYS A 141 42.00 20.52 -6.18
CA CYS A 141 41.16 19.53 -6.82
C CYS A 141 41.59 18.10 -6.48
N ILE A 142 40.65 17.17 -6.63
CA ILE A 142 40.90 15.74 -6.59
C ILE A 142 40.56 15.14 -7.94
N HIS A 143 41.50 14.37 -8.49
CA HIS A 143 41.33 13.63 -9.71
C HIS A 143 41.01 12.17 -9.39
N LEU A 144 39.90 11.65 -9.93
CA LEU A 144 39.39 10.30 -9.66
C LEU A 144 39.14 9.57 -10.99
N TRP A 145 39.51 8.30 -11.07
CA TRP A 145 39.15 7.44 -12.20
C TRP A 145 39.02 5.98 -11.83
N GLN A 146 38.28 5.22 -12.65
CA GLN A 146 38.13 3.77 -12.53
C GLN A 146 38.55 3.06 -13.82
N ASP A 147 38.89 1.78 -13.71
CA ASP A 147 39.29 0.93 -14.84
C ASP A 147 38.13 0.11 -15.46
N ASN A 148 36.91 0.25 -14.94
CA ASN A 148 35.70 -0.42 -15.43
C ASN A 148 35.83 -1.96 -15.51
N SER A 149 36.71 -2.56 -14.71
CA SER A 149 36.97 -4.01 -14.66
C SER A 149 35.87 -4.82 -13.97
N GLY A 150 34.91 -4.16 -13.32
CA GLY A 150 33.76 -4.80 -12.67
C GLY A 150 32.82 -5.50 -13.66
N GLN A 151 32.13 -6.55 -13.21
CA GLN A 151 31.19 -7.31 -14.06
C GLN A 151 29.77 -6.70 -14.04
N GLY A 152 29.21 -6.43 -15.22
CA GLY A 152 27.85 -5.91 -15.42
C GLY A 152 27.58 -4.62 -14.63
N SER A 153 26.45 -4.56 -13.92
CA SER A 153 26.08 -3.39 -13.10
C SER A 153 27.03 -3.04 -11.95
N LYS A 154 28.07 -3.84 -11.69
CA LYS A 154 29.09 -3.58 -10.66
C LYS A 154 30.21 -2.67 -11.15
N ALA A 155 30.34 -2.48 -12.47
CA ALA A 155 31.29 -1.52 -13.05
C ALA A 155 30.79 -0.07 -12.96
N SER A 156 29.46 0.12 -12.90
CA SER A 156 28.82 1.42 -12.83
C SER A 156 28.74 1.92 -11.40
N TRP A 157 29.47 3.00 -11.09
CA TRP A 157 29.47 3.59 -9.76
C TRP A 157 29.00 5.04 -9.78
N ILE A 158 28.37 5.52 -8.71
CA ILE A 158 27.97 6.92 -8.59
C ILE A 158 28.65 7.53 -7.37
N LEU A 159 29.49 8.54 -7.61
CA LEU A 159 30.08 9.33 -6.53
C LEU A 159 29.10 10.44 -6.15
N LYS A 160 28.58 10.40 -4.93
CA LYS A 160 27.76 11.52 -4.44
C LYS A 160 28.63 12.69 -4.00
N TYR A 161 29.52 12.46 -3.04
CA TYR A 161 30.43 13.45 -2.48
C TYR A 161 31.63 12.76 -1.83
N LEU A 162 32.72 13.51 -1.65
CA LEU A 162 33.95 13.11 -0.96
C LEU A 162 34.30 14.17 0.08
N ILE A 163 34.74 13.76 1.27
CA ILE A 163 35.09 14.65 2.39
C ILE A 163 36.51 14.33 2.84
N ILE A 164 37.34 15.35 2.95
CA ILE A 164 38.68 15.27 3.56
C ILE A 164 38.61 16.02 4.88
N ARG A 165 38.69 15.28 6.00
CA ARG A 165 38.41 15.80 7.35
C ARG A 165 39.52 16.72 7.86
N ASP A 166 40.78 16.32 7.71
CA ASP A 166 41.95 17.05 8.22
C ASP A 166 41.99 18.49 7.71
N LEU A 167 41.80 18.65 6.39
CA LEU A 167 41.79 19.95 5.71
C LEU A 167 40.38 20.54 5.54
N GLN A 168 39.35 19.94 6.16
CA GLN A 168 37.94 20.36 6.10
C GLN A 168 37.40 20.64 4.68
N ALA A 169 37.89 19.91 3.68
CA ALA A 169 37.53 20.10 2.28
C ALA A 169 36.42 19.13 1.85
N ASN A 170 35.40 19.68 1.17
CA ASN A 170 34.29 18.90 0.63
C ASN A 170 34.35 18.95 -0.90
N PHE A 171 34.13 17.82 -1.57
CA PHE A 171 34.06 17.70 -3.02
C PHE A 171 32.69 17.14 -3.40
N ILE A 172 31.95 17.86 -4.22
CA ILE A 172 30.61 17.46 -4.67
C ILE A 172 30.73 16.92 -6.11
N CYS A 173 30.15 15.75 -6.39
CA CYS A 173 30.20 15.14 -7.72
C CYS A 173 28.80 14.87 -8.30
N GLN A 174 28.01 14.02 -7.63
CA GLN A 174 26.67 13.58 -8.06
C GLN A 174 26.57 13.00 -9.47
N LYS A 175 27.66 12.44 -10.00
CA LYS A 175 27.72 11.91 -11.35
C LYS A 175 28.17 10.46 -11.39
N TRP A 176 27.76 9.76 -12.44
CA TRP A 176 28.14 8.37 -12.66
C TRP A 176 29.58 8.27 -13.19
N PHE A 177 30.35 7.37 -12.61
CA PHE A 177 31.55 6.79 -13.21
C PHE A 177 31.09 5.52 -13.89
N ALA A 178 30.63 5.65 -15.13
CA ALA A 178 30.04 4.56 -15.88
C ALA A 178 30.10 4.88 -17.37
N VAL A 179 30.30 3.86 -18.18
CA VAL A 179 30.41 4.03 -19.63
C VAL A 179 29.01 4.18 -20.27
N GLU A 180 28.01 3.55 -19.66
CA GLU A 180 26.64 3.44 -20.16
C GLU A 180 25.65 4.43 -19.55
N LYS A 181 26.03 5.15 -18.48
CA LYS A 181 25.15 6.11 -17.77
C LYS A 181 25.66 7.54 -17.86
N ASP A 182 24.73 8.48 -17.80
CA ASP A 182 25.00 9.93 -17.73
C ASP A 182 25.86 10.42 -18.91
N ASP A 183 27.02 11.02 -18.66
CA ASP A 183 27.95 11.51 -19.69
C ASP A 183 28.92 10.43 -20.22
N GLY A 184 28.83 9.19 -19.74
CA GLY A 184 29.68 8.08 -20.18
C GLY A 184 31.14 8.15 -19.72
N LYS A 185 31.47 9.04 -18.78
CA LYS A 185 32.85 9.23 -18.29
C LYS A 185 33.14 8.35 -17.08
N ILE A 186 34.34 7.77 -17.07
CA ILE A 186 34.89 6.96 -15.96
C ILE A 186 36.02 7.68 -15.21
N GLU A 187 36.21 8.96 -15.49
CA GLU A 187 37.28 9.81 -14.95
C GLU A 187 36.77 11.24 -14.78
N ARG A 188 37.07 11.86 -13.63
CA ARG A 188 36.61 13.19 -13.26
C ARG A 188 37.61 13.92 -12.36
N ILE A 189 37.76 15.21 -12.61
CA ILE A 189 38.46 16.15 -11.72
C ILE A 189 37.39 16.94 -10.98
N LEU A 190 37.46 16.93 -9.65
CA LEU A 190 36.52 17.63 -8.77
C LEU A 190 37.27 18.74 -8.04
N SER A 191 36.79 19.98 -8.15
CA SER A 191 37.27 21.11 -7.37
C SER A 191 36.68 21.10 -5.96
N VAL A 192 37.33 21.79 -5.02
CA VAL A 192 36.76 22.03 -3.69
C VAL A 192 35.43 22.76 -3.82
N ALA A 193 34.42 22.26 -3.12
CA ALA A 193 33.05 22.75 -3.20
C ALA A 193 32.91 24.10 -2.48
N ASN A 194 32.35 25.07 -3.19
CA ASN A 194 32.06 26.40 -2.66
C ASN A 194 30.82 26.37 -1.74
N GLU A 195 30.68 27.36 -0.85
CA GLU A 195 29.52 27.48 0.05
C GLU A 195 28.17 27.58 -0.70
N ILE A 196 28.19 28.12 -1.92
CA ILE A 196 27.01 28.21 -2.80
C ILE A 196 26.61 26.82 -3.32
N GLU A 197 27.57 26.03 -3.78
CA GLU A 197 27.34 24.67 -4.29
C GLU A 197 26.84 23.73 -3.18
N LYS A 198 27.33 23.91 -1.94
CA LYS A 198 26.84 23.18 -0.76
C LYS A 198 25.35 23.48 -0.45
N ARG A 199 24.82 24.61 -0.93
CA ARG A 199 23.42 25.04 -0.76
C ARG A 199 22.55 24.79 -2.00
N GLU A 200 23.11 24.22 -3.06
CA GLU A 200 22.36 23.97 -4.29
C GLU A 200 21.21 22.99 -4.02
N PHE A 201 19.99 23.35 -4.46
CA PHE A 201 18.80 22.56 -4.20
C PHE A 201 18.90 21.12 -4.72
N SER A 202 19.49 20.92 -5.90
CA SER A 202 19.73 19.60 -6.50
C SER A 202 20.61 18.73 -5.58
N TYR A 203 21.68 19.33 -5.05
CA TYR A 203 22.60 18.70 -4.13
C TYR A 203 21.93 18.33 -2.80
N LEU A 204 21.22 19.28 -2.20
CA LEU A 204 20.47 19.12 -0.96
C LEU A 204 19.36 18.07 -1.10
N LEU A 205 18.62 18.08 -2.20
CA LEU A 205 17.54 17.14 -2.47
C LEU A 205 18.07 15.73 -2.71
N SER A 206 19.10 15.55 -3.52
CA SER A 206 19.70 14.22 -3.79
C SER A 206 20.35 13.60 -2.54
N LYS A 207 21.02 14.44 -1.73
CA LYS A 207 21.58 14.03 -0.43
C LYS A 207 20.48 13.71 0.58
N GLY A 208 19.50 14.61 0.71
CA GLY A 208 18.41 14.54 1.68
C GLY A 208 17.40 13.43 1.38
N THR A 209 17.03 13.20 0.12
CA THR A 209 16.04 12.17 -0.26
C THR A 209 16.54 10.75 0.00
N TYR A 210 17.78 10.42 -0.33
CA TYR A 210 18.33 9.09 -0.01
C TYR A 210 18.36 8.86 1.50
N HIS A 211 18.91 9.82 2.26
CA HIS A 211 19.06 9.65 3.70
C HIS A 211 17.69 9.64 4.38
N SER A 212 16.82 10.60 4.05
CA SER A 212 15.44 10.66 4.50
C SER A 212 14.68 9.38 4.13
N MET A 213 14.70 8.89 2.89
CA MET A 213 14.02 7.63 2.56
C MET A 213 14.61 6.42 3.30
N SER A 214 15.94 6.37 3.48
CA SER A 214 16.61 5.27 4.19
C SER A 214 16.45 5.31 5.71
N ASP A 215 16.10 6.45 6.31
CA ASP A 215 16.02 6.65 7.77
C ASP A 215 14.64 7.06 8.30
N SER A 216 13.78 7.65 7.46
CA SER A 216 12.41 8.04 7.82
C SER A 216 11.37 6.98 7.43
N HIS A 217 11.61 6.17 6.39
CA HIS A 217 10.70 5.07 6.05
C HIS A 217 11.03 3.81 6.83
N LEU A 218 10.53 3.71 8.05
CA LEU A 218 10.79 2.61 8.97
C LEU A 218 10.83 1.20 8.34
N CYS A 219 9.93 0.86 7.41
CA CYS A 219 9.91 -0.46 6.79
C CYS A 219 10.86 -0.57 5.57
N PHE A 220 11.06 0.48 4.76
CA PHE A 220 12.09 0.50 3.70
C PHE A 220 13.51 0.55 4.29
N SER A 221 13.64 1.23 5.42
CA SER A 221 14.80 1.32 6.31
C SER A 221 15.26 -0.05 6.83
N ILE A 222 14.45 -1.11 6.78
CA ILE A 222 14.87 -2.49 7.12
C ILE A 222 15.75 -3.05 5.99
N LEU A 223 15.43 -2.73 4.73
CA LEU A 223 16.19 -3.22 3.57
C LEU A 223 17.42 -2.35 3.30
N SER A 224 17.26 -1.02 3.37
CA SER A 224 18.25 -0.05 2.89
C SER A 224 18.83 0.83 4.00
N ARG A 225 18.96 0.32 5.24
CA ARG A 225 19.63 1.03 6.35
C ARG A 225 21.06 1.43 5.94
N PRO A 226 21.47 2.71 6.10
CA PRO A 226 22.87 3.08 5.99
C PRO A 226 23.63 2.51 7.19
N PRO A 227 24.81 1.90 6.97
CA PRO A 227 25.54 1.22 8.04
C PRO A 227 25.90 2.16 9.20
N SER A 228 26.04 3.47 8.90
CA SER A 228 26.37 4.52 9.87
C SER A 228 25.31 4.80 10.94
N ASN A 229 24.04 4.44 10.70
CA ASN A 229 22.96 4.85 11.60
C ASN A 229 22.88 3.92 12.82
N ARG A 230 22.95 4.47 14.04
CA ARG A 230 22.88 3.70 15.31
C ARG A 230 21.57 2.92 15.53
N PHE A 231 20.48 3.32 14.86
CA PHE A 231 19.19 2.62 14.91
C PHE A 231 19.18 1.37 14.00
N THR A 232 19.27 0.19 14.62
CA THR A 232 19.47 -1.11 13.94
C THR A 232 18.27 -1.60 13.12
N ARG A 233 18.48 -2.48 12.13
CA ARG A 233 17.38 -3.11 11.38
C ARG A 233 16.47 -3.92 12.29
N GLY A 234 17.03 -4.59 13.30
CA GLY A 234 16.23 -5.36 14.28
C GLY A 234 15.26 -4.47 15.06
N GLN A 235 15.71 -3.31 15.53
CA GLN A 235 14.85 -2.34 16.21
C GLN A 235 13.81 -1.76 15.23
N ARG A 236 14.21 -1.38 14.01
CA ARG A 236 13.30 -0.90 12.94
C ARG A 236 12.20 -1.92 12.62
N CYS A 237 12.56 -3.20 12.52
CA CYS A 237 11.63 -4.30 12.28
C CYS A 237 10.61 -4.44 13.42
N THR A 238 11.07 -4.34 14.67
CA THR A 238 10.20 -4.37 15.85
C THR A 238 9.22 -3.19 15.85
N CYS A 239 9.69 -1.97 15.55
CA CYS A 239 8.82 -0.80 15.46
C CYS A 239 7.78 -0.93 14.32
N CYS A 240 8.18 -1.41 13.13
CA CYS A 240 7.27 -1.61 11.99
C CYS A 240 6.19 -2.65 12.36
N PHE A 241 6.58 -3.70 13.09
CA PHE A 241 5.66 -4.73 13.59
C PHE A 241 4.66 -4.22 14.63
N VAL A 242 5.11 -3.42 15.61
CA VAL A 242 4.22 -2.80 16.61
C VAL A 242 3.22 -1.86 15.93
N LEU A 243 3.69 -1.00 15.02
CA LEU A 243 2.83 -0.05 14.31
C LEU A 243 1.82 -0.75 13.40
N LEU A 244 2.19 -1.88 12.78
CA LEU A 244 1.27 -2.70 12.00
C LEU A 244 0.13 -3.23 12.88
N PHE A 245 0.45 -3.83 14.04
CA PHE A 245 -0.57 -4.37 14.94
C PHE A 245 -1.47 -3.30 15.54
N VAL A 246 -0.91 -2.16 15.97
CA VAL A 246 -1.72 -1.04 16.47
C VAL A 246 -2.60 -0.47 15.34
N SER A 247 -2.09 -0.36 14.12
CA SER A 247 -2.87 0.09 12.97
C SER A 247 -4.03 -0.87 12.66
N MET A 248 -3.79 -2.18 12.68
CA MET A 248 -4.83 -3.20 12.50
C MET A 248 -5.89 -3.11 13.62
N PHE A 249 -5.47 -2.92 14.87
CA PHE A 249 -6.37 -2.75 16.01
C PHE A 249 -7.25 -1.50 15.87
N LEU A 250 -6.68 -0.35 15.51
CA LEU A 250 -7.46 0.87 15.30
C LEU A 250 -8.41 0.74 14.09
N ASN A 251 -7.96 0.05 13.04
CA ASN A 251 -8.76 -0.17 11.85
C ASN A 251 -9.95 -1.11 12.11
N ILE A 252 -9.78 -2.20 12.88
CA ILE A 252 -10.89 -3.11 13.19
C ILE A 252 -11.94 -2.43 14.07
N ILE A 253 -11.51 -1.57 15.00
CA ILE A 253 -12.43 -0.73 15.80
C ILE A 253 -13.20 0.24 14.89
N SER A 254 -12.51 0.90 13.95
CA SER A 254 -13.16 1.81 13.00
C SER A 254 -14.11 1.07 12.04
N TYR A 255 -13.81 -0.18 11.69
CA TYR A 255 -14.68 -1.02 10.87
C TYR A 255 -15.98 -1.39 11.59
N ASP A 256 -15.92 -1.72 12.89
CA ASP A 256 -17.13 -1.92 13.73
C ASP A 256 -18.03 -0.68 13.66
N LEU A 257 -17.42 0.48 13.93
CA LEU A 257 -18.08 1.77 13.94
C LEU A 257 -18.76 2.10 12.61
N SER A 258 -18.03 1.84 11.51
CA SER A 258 -18.49 2.02 10.14
C SER A 258 -19.70 1.14 9.81
N ASN A 259 -19.71 -0.11 10.27
CA ASN A 259 -20.81 -1.04 10.06
C ASN A 259 -22.07 -0.64 10.86
N GLN A 260 -21.90 -0.17 12.09
CA GLN A 260 -23.01 0.37 12.89
C GLN A 260 -23.65 1.56 12.19
N VAL A 261 -22.85 2.53 11.73
CA VAL A 261 -23.31 3.67 10.92
C VAL A 261 -24.07 3.20 9.69
N LYS A 262 -23.53 2.24 8.93
CA LYS A 262 -24.18 1.71 7.71
C LYS A 262 -25.57 1.16 8.01
N SER A 263 -25.74 0.44 9.12
CA SER A 263 -27.04 -0.13 9.53
C SER A 263 -28.08 0.93 9.90
N ILE A 264 -27.64 2.06 10.47
CA ILE A 264 -28.51 3.17 10.89
C ILE A 264 -29.01 3.95 9.67
N TYR A 265 -28.12 4.28 8.74
CA TYR A 265 -28.47 5.09 7.56
C TYR A 265 -29.13 4.29 6.43
N SER A 266 -28.95 2.96 6.37
CA SER A 266 -29.65 2.10 5.39
C SER A 266 -31.18 2.08 5.56
N LYS A 267 -31.70 2.61 6.68
CA LYS A 267 -33.15 2.73 6.91
C LYS A 267 -33.78 4.03 6.39
N THR A 268 -32.99 5.04 6.00
CA THR A 268 -33.55 6.40 5.82
C THR A 268 -33.41 6.99 4.40
N SER A 269 -32.58 6.48 3.49
CA SER A 269 -32.59 6.99 2.10
C SER A 269 -31.93 6.02 1.12
N GLY A 270 -32.54 5.85 -0.06
CA GLY A 270 -31.90 5.17 -1.18
C GLY A 270 -30.57 5.84 -1.52
N SER A 271 -29.46 5.14 -1.29
CA SER A 271 -28.14 5.65 -1.64
C SER A 271 -27.67 4.96 -2.92
N LEU A 272 -27.51 5.77 -3.97
CA LEU A 272 -26.82 5.38 -5.18
C LEU A 272 -25.34 5.15 -4.82
N SER A 273 -24.92 3.89 -4.78
CA SER A 273 -23.52 3.53 -4.53
C SER A 273 -22.70 3.76 -5.78
N PHE A 274 -21.93 4.84 -5.84
CA PHE A 274 -20.73 4.88 -6.68
C PHE A 274 -19.78 3.81 -6.15
N ALA A 275 -19.69 2.69 -6.87
CA ALA A 275 -18.69 1.62 -6.71
C ALA A 275 -18.19 1.36 -5.27
N ALA A 276 -18.91 0.54 -4.50
CA ALA A 276 -18.44 -0.12 -3.27
C ALA A 276 -17.86 0.73 -2.11
N LEU A 277 -17.75 2.06 -2.23
CA LEU A 277 -17.18 2.94 -1.21
C LEU A 277 -18.23 3.95 -0.73
N TYR A 278 -18.94 3.58 0.33
CA TYR A 278 -19.76 4.54 1.08
C TYR A 278 -18.82 5.42 1.92
N VAL A 279 -18.42 6.58 1.40
CA VAL A 279 -17.54 7.52 2.09
C VAL A 279 -18.42 8.62 2.69
N THR A 280 -18.56 8.62 4.02
CA THR A 280 -19.21 9.72 4.73
C THR A 280 -18.15 10.68 5.29
N PRO A 281 -18.45 11.98 5.46
CA PRO A 281 -17.50 12.94 6.04
C PRO A 281 -16.97 12.50 7.41
N GLU A 282 -17.80 11.85 8.22
CA GLU A 282 -17.44 11.36 9.55
C GLU A 282 -16.38 10.25 9.47
N ARG A 283 -16.48 9.36 8.47
CA ARG A 283 -15.49 8.29 8.24
C ARG A 283 -14.12 8.87 7.89
N ILE A 284 -14.08 9.97 7.13
CA ILE A 284 -12.83 10.67 6.78
C ILE A 284 -12.19 11.27 8.04
N ILE A 285 -12.98 11.96 8.87
CA ILE A 285 -12.49 12.59 10.11
C ILE A 285 -11.92 11.55 11.08
N ILE A 286 -12.61 10.43 11.29
CA ILE A 286 -12.13 9.34 12.15
C ILE A 286 -10.82 8.76 11.58
N GLY A 287 -10.74 8.54 10.27
CA GLY A 287 -9.53 8.07 9.60
C GLY A 287 -8.33 9.00 9.84
N LEU A 288 -8.52 10.32 9.71
CA LEU A 288 -7.49 11.32 9.94
C LEU A 288 -7.01 11.34 11.41
N ILE A 289 -7.92 11.24 12.37
CA ILE A 289 -7.57 11.19 13.80
C ILE A 289 -6.72 9.95 14.10
N MET A 290 -7.12 8.78 13.58
CA MET A 290 -6.36 7.54 13.77
C MET A 290 -4.97 7.61 13.13
N GLU A 291 -4.85 8.23 11.96
CA GLU A 291 -3.56 8.41 11.29
C GLU A 291 -2.62 9.34 12.06
N ILE A 292 -3.14 10.44 12.62
CA ILE A 292 -2.36 11.35 13.48
C ILE A 292 -1.91 10.63 14.75
N PHE A 293 -2.79 9.87 15.40
CA PHE A 293 -2.46 9.10 16.60
C PHE A 293 -1.34 8.08 16.31
N LEU A 294 -1.45 7.32 15.21
CA LEU A 294 -0.41 6.39 14.78
C LEU A 294 0.93 7.08 14.49
N LEU A 295 0.90 8.28 13.91
CA LEU A 295 2.10 9.09 13.67
C LEU A 295 2.78 9.46 14.99
N ILE A 296 2.03 9.99 15.95
CA ILE A 296 2.58 10.39 17.26
C ILE A 296 3.18 9.17 17.99
N LEU A 297 2.44 8.07 18.04
CA LEU A 297 2.92 6.83 18.66
C LEU A 297 4.18 6.30 17.96
N GLY A 298 4.22 6.33 16.62
CA GLY A 298 5.38 5.93 15.84
C GLY A 298 6.61 6.77 16.14
N VAL A 299 6.46 8.09 16.23
CA VAL A 299 7.57 8.99 16.60
C VAL A 299 8.09 8.67 18.00
N LEU A 300 7.22 8.46 18.98
CA LEU A 300 7.60 8.12 20.37
C LEU A 300 8.39 6.80 20.43
N ILE A 301 7.89 5.74 19.78
CA ILE A 301 8.56 4.43 19.75
C ILE A 301 9.93 4.53 19.07
N ILE A 302 10.02 5.26 17.94
CA ILE A 302 11.29 5.44 17.25
C ILE A 302 12.28 6.24 18.10
N GLN A 303 11.83 7.29 18.79
CA GLN A 303 12.67 8.10 19.68
C GLN A 303 13.20 7.27 20.86
N LEU A 304 12.37 6.37 21.44
CA LEU A 304 12.81 5.45 22.48
C LEU A 304 14.05 4.64 22.05
N PHE A 305 14.06 4.11 20.82
CA PHE A 305 15.20 3.35 20.32
C PHE A 305 16.37 4.21 19.83
N ARG A 306 16.11 5.40 19.27
CA ARG A 306 17.17 6.32 18.81
C ARG A 306 17.98 6.94 19.95
N CYS A 307 17.37 7.13 21.12
CA CYS A 307 18.04 7.71 22.29
C CYS A 307 18.83 6.69 23.13
N LEU A 308 18.89 5.41 22.74
CA LEU A 308 19.63 4.36 23.46
C LEU A 308 21.14 4.45 23.20
N ARG A 309 21.94 4.38 24.27
CA ARG A 309 23.41 4.24 24.19
C ARG A 309 23.80 2.78 23.90
N HIS A 310 24.80 2.55 23.04
CA HIS A 310 25.25 1.20 22.69
C HIS A 310 25.96 0.51 23.88
N HIS A 311 25.80 -0.81 23.96
CA HIS A 311 26.48 -1.66 24.94
C HIS A 311 27.92 -1.93 24.47
N GLN A 312 28.91 -1.42 25.20
CA GLN A 312 30.36 -1.54 24.95
C GLN A 312 30.94 -2.99 24.96
N SER A 313 30.15 -4.06 24.73
CA SER A 313 30.62 -5.45 24.95
C SER A 313 31.03 -6.26 23.72
N GLN A 314 31.40 -5.63 22.62
CA GLN A 314 32.29 -6.28 21.66
C GLN A 314 33.61 -5.54 21.68
N GLN A 315 34.30 -5.62 22.82
CA GLN A 315 35.73 -5.34 22.86
C GLN A 315 36.40 -6.33 21.92
N THR A 316 36.99 -5.84 20.84
CA THR A 316 37.98 -6.57 20.06
C THR A 316 39.12 -7.02 20.99
N PRO A 317 39.78 -8.17 20.71
CA PRO A 317 40.89 -8.67 21.53
C PRO A 317 41.99 -7.62 21.79
N LEU A 318 42.16 -6.68 20.86
CA LEU A 318 43.07 -5.54 20.93
C LEU A 318 42.79 -4.59 22.11
N ARG A 319 41.53 -4.37 22.49
CA ARG A 319 41.16 -3.45 23.58
C ARG A 319 41.37 -4.03 24.98
N LYS A 320 41.39 -5.38 25.13
CA LYS A 320 41.78 -6.02 26.40
C LYS A 320 43.28 -5.87 26.69
N ALA A 321 44.12 -5.88 25.65
CA ALA A 321 45.56 -5.63 25.79
C ALA A 321 45.86 -4.15 26.09
N SER A 322 45.13 -3.22 25.47
CA SER A 322 45.28 -1.77 25.71
C SER A 322 44.87 -1.37 27.15
N ASN A 323 43.79 -1.95 27.70
CA ASN A 323 43.35 -1.66 29.08
C ASN A 323 44.32 -2.17 30.17
N GLU A 324 45.11 -3.22 29.90
CA GLU A 324 46.18 -3.66 30.81
C GLU A 324 47.41 -2.74 30.77
N VAL A 325 47.59 -2.00 29.66
CA VAL A 325 48.69 -1.04 29.47
C VAL A 325 48.30 0.36 30.00
N GLU A 326 47.06 0.82 29.82
CA GLU A 326 46.57 2.09 30.41
C GLU A 326 46.57 2.09 31.95
N LEU A 327 46.36 0.93 32.59
CA LEU A 327 46.45 0.82 34.05
C LEU A 327 47.87 1.08 34.56
N SER A 328 48.89 0.96 33.71
CA SER A 328 50.29 1.25 34.05
C SER A 328 50.73 2.70 33.79
N SER A 329 49.99 3.47 32.98
CA SER A 329 50.33 4.86 32.61
C SER A 329 49.49 5.93 33.32
N GLN A 330 48.41 5.54 34.01
CA GLN A 330 47.55 6.46 34.78
C GLN A 330 48.16 6.99 36.10
N ILE A 331 49.39 6.60 36.46
CA ILE A 331 50.04 7.11 37.69
C ILE A 331 50.72 8.48 37.48
N GLU A 332 50.91 8.97 36.25
CA GLU A 332 51.85 10.10 36.03
C GLU A 332 51.32 11.40 35.43
N ASN A 333 50.07 11.52 34.95
CA ASN A 333 49.65 12.70 34.16
C ASN A 333 48.34 13.36 34.59
N ASP A 334 48.19 13.67 35.87
CA ASP A 334 46.96 14.26 36.42
C ASP A 334 46.91 15.80 36.44
N HIS A 335 47.72 16.51 35.65
CA HIS A 335 47.85 17.97 35.81
C HIS A 335 47.72 18.91 34.62
N ASN A 336 47.28 18.47 33.44
CA ASN A 336 46.93 19.44 32.39
C ASN A 336 45.82 18.89 31.50
N ASN A 337 44.61 19.45 31.62
CA ASN A 337 43.75 19.86 30.49
C ASN A 337 42.33 20.26 30.96
N GLU A 338 42.19 21.49 31.47
CA GLU A 338 40.89 22.11 31.78
C GLU A 338 40.24 22.85 30.58
N LYS A 339 40.53 22.46 29.33
CA LYS A 339 39.85 23.01 28.15
C LYS A 339 39.24 21.91 27.28
N LYS A 340 38.25 21.19 27.82
CA LYS A 340 37.32 20.39 27.01
C LYS A 340 36.02 21.17 26.76
N LEU A 341 35.97 21.70 25.54
CA LEU A 341 34.83 21.99 24.68
C LEU A 341 33.45 21.59 25.27
N GLN A 342 32.58 22.58 25.44
CA GLN A 342 31.16 22.41 25.76
C GLN A 342 30.45 21.60 24.66
N ARG A 343 30.36 20.27 24.81
CA ARG A 343 29.48 19.42 24.00
C ARG A 343 28.09 19.38 24.65
N LYS A 344 27.08 19.88 23.93
CA LYS A 344 25.67 19.89 24.31
C LYS A 344 25.16 18.44 24.35
N TYR A 345 25.08 17.85 25.55
CA TYR A 345 24.60 16.48 25.74
C TYR A 345 23.15 16.34 25.25
N SER A 346 22.93 15.52 24.23
CA SER A 346 21.61 14.99 23.91
C SER A 346 21.18 14.04 25.04
N LEU A 347 19.88 14.01 25.35
CA LEU A 347 19.30 13.12 26.36
C LEU A 347 19.49 11.66 25.92
N MET A 348 20.54 11.00 26.40
CA MET A 348 20.85 9.59 26.06
C MET A 348 20.49 8.67 27.23
N PHE A 349 19.75 7.59 26.95
CA PHE A 349 19.36 6.60 27.94
C PHE A 349 20.44 5.52 28.13
N PRO A 350 20.57 4.95 29.35
CA PRO A 350 21.47 3.83 29.62
C PRO A 350 21.20 2.59 28.76
N TRP A 351 22.20 1.74 28.60
CA TRP A 351 22.16 0.55 27.72
C TRP A 351 21.06 -0.47 28.06
N TRP A 352 20.59 -0.52 29.30
CA TRP A 352 19.65 -1.52 29.84
C TRP A 352 18.21 -1.12 29.53
N TYR A 353 18.00 0.14 29.18
CA TYR A 353 16.74 0.68 28.75
C TYR A 353 16.26 0.02 27.43
N ILE A 354 17.15 -0.67 26.70
CA ILE A 354 16.78 -1.48 25.54
C ILE A 354 15.78 -2.60 25.90
N TYR A 355 15.94 -3.22 27.06
CA TYR A 355 15.04 -4.30 27.51
C TYR A 355 13.65 -3.76 27.83
N ILE A 356 13.59 -2.58 28.46
CA ILE A 356 12.33 -1.87 28.74
C ILE A 356 11.62 -1.48 27.45
N ALA A 357 12.36 -0.97 26.46
CA ALA A 357 11.79 -0.63 25.17
C ALA A 357 11.19 -1.85 24.45
N TYR A 358 11.88 -2.99 24.47
CA TYR A 358 11.36 -4.23 23.91
C TYR A 358 10.14 -4.78 24.68
N ASP A 359 10.15 -4.70 26.01
CA ASP A 359 9.02 -5.12 26.84
C ASP A 359 7.76 -4.28 26.59
N LEU A 360 7.93 -2.95 26.48
CA LEU A 360 6.85 -2.04 26.07
C LEU A 360 6.30 -2.38 24.68
N CYS A 361 7.17 -2.71 23.72
CA CYS A 361 6.73 -3.13 22.38
C CYS A 361 5.95 -4.44 22.42
N LEU A 362 6.40 -5.41 23.22
CA LEU A 362 5.76 -6.71 23.37
C LEU A 362 4.38 -6.59 24.01
N THR A 363 4.25 -5.77 25.06
CA THR A 363 2.97 -5.52 25.73
C THR A 363 1.97 -4.84 24.78
N LEU A 364 2.37 -3.81 24.05
CA LEU A 364 1.54 -3.14 23.04
C LEU A 364 1.03 -4.08 21.94
N VAL A 365 1.89 -4.96 21.43
CA VAL A 365 1.51 -5.97 20.43
C VAL A 365 0.56 -6.99 21.04
N SER A 366 0.85 -7.49 22.24
CA SER A 366 0.03 -8.52 22.89
C SER A 366 -1.39 -8.01 23.16
N ILE A 367 -1.52 -6.77 23.63
CA ILE A 367 -2.81 -6.10 23.84
C ILE A 367 -3.54 -5.96 22.49
N SER A 368 -2.84 -5.49 21.45
CA SER A 368 -3.44 -5.33 20.11
C SER A 368 -3.95 -6.66 19.54
N ILE A 369 -3.16 -7.74 19.64
CA ILE A 369 -3.55 -9.08 19.16
C ILE A 369 -4.79 -9.58 19.90
N LEU A 370 -4.84 -9.45 21.22
CA LEU A 370 -5.97 -9.89 22.03
C LEU A 370 -7.26 -9.21 21.56
N PHE A 371 -7.24 -7.90 21.38
CA PHE A 371 -8.42 -7.15 20.94
C PHE A 371 -8.79 -7.39 19.47
N ILE A 372 -7.81 -7.58 18.58
CA ILE A 372 -8.06 -7.94 17.17
C ILE A 372 -8.75 -9.31 17.09
N ILE A 373 -8.28 -10.30 17.84
CA ILE A 373 -8.88 -11.64 17.88
C ILE A 373 -10.30 -11.56 18.45
N ALA A 374 -10.49 -10.86 19.57
CA ALA A 374 -11.80 -10.70 20.19
C ALA A 374 -12.82 -10.09 19.21
N ARG A 375 -12.45 -8.99 18.53
CA ARG A 375 -13.31 -8.35 17.53
C ARG A 375 -13.52 -9.18 16.28
N GLY A 376 -12.49 -9.88 15.79
CA GLY A 376 -12.62 -10.79 14.66
C GLY A 376 -13.60 -11.93 14.93
N ILE A 377 -13.62 -12.47 16.16
CA ILE A 377 -14.58 -13.50 16.57
C ILE A 377 -16.02 -12.96 16.61
N GLU A 378 -16.23 -11.72 17.07
CA GLU A 378 -17.56 -11.08 17.08
C GLU A 378 -18.11 -10.86 15.68
N PHE A 379 -17.26 -10.48 14.72
CA PHE A 379 -17.67 -10.28 13.33
C PHE A 379 -17.94 -11.59 12.58
N GLY A 380 -17.25 -12.67 12.95
CA GLY A 380 -17.26 -13.92 12.21
C GLY A 380 -16.37 -13.90 10.96
N ASP A 381 -16.18 -15.07 10.35
CA ASP A 381 -15.15 -15.31 9.32
C ASP A 381 -15.38 -14.50 8.02
N GLU A 382 -16.63 -14.35 7.57
CA GLU A 382 -16.96 -13.66 6.32
C GLU A 382 -16.68 -12.16 6.37
N GLU A 383 -17.12 -11.50 7.44
CA GLU A 383 -16.90 -10.07 7.65
C GLU A 383 -15.44 -9.78 7.98
N THR A 384 -14.78 -10.67 8.74
CA THR A 384 -13.33 -10.59 8.98
C THR A 384 -12.54 -10.65 7.66
N ARG A 385 -12.94 -11.49 6.70
CA ARG A 385 -12.29 -11.56 5.38
C ARG A 385 -12.43 -10.24 4.61
N LYS A 386 -13.62 -9.62 4.62
CA LYS A 386 -13.85 -8.32 3.97
C LYS A 386 -12.99 -7.23 4.62
N TRP A 387 -13.00 -7.16 5.95
CA TRP A 387 -12.14 -6.26 6.72
C TRP A 387 -10.66 -6.45 6.37
N LEU A 388 -10.16 -7.68 6.34
CA LEU A 388 -8.77 -8.00 6.01
C LEU A 388 -8.39 -7.52 4.60
N THR A 389 -9.24 -7.75 3.60
CA THR A 389 -8.98 -7.26 2.24
C THR A 389 -8.90 -5.74 2.18
N SER A 390 -9.71 -5.03 2.98
CA SER A 390 -9.65 -3.58 3.08
C SER A 390 -8.34 -3.07 3.71
N ILE A 391 -7.82 -3.74 4.73
CA ILE A 391 -6.52 -3.40 5.33
C ILE A 391 -5.37 -3.68 4.39
N ILE A 392 -5.34 -4.84 3.74
CA ILE A 392 -4.23 -5.22 2.86
C ILE A 392 -4.13 -4.22 1.70
N SER A 393 -5.26 -3.87 1.08
CA SER A 393 -5.31 -2.86 0.02
C SER A 393 -4.86 -1.46 0.50
N ALA A 394 -5.30 -1.05 1.70
CA ALA A 394 -4.86 0.21 2.31
C ALA A 394 -3.35 0.20 2.62
N PHE A 395 -2.82 -0.90 3.15
CA PHE A 395 -1.40 -1.05 3.46
C PHE A 395 -0.55 -0.99 2.19
N VAL A 396 -0.92 -1.72 1.14
CA VAL A 396 -0.22 -1.69 -0.16
C VAL A 396 -0.23 -0.29 -0.76
N SER A 397 -1.39 0.39 -0.76
CA SER A 397 -1.48 1.79 -1.21
C SER A 397 -0.59 2.70 -0.37
N SER A 398 -0.52 2.48 0.95
CA SER A 398 0.30 3.31 1.83
C SER A 398 1.80 3.16 1.57
N VAL A 399 2.29 1.94 1.37
CA VAL A 399 3.71 1.64 1.18
C VAL A 399 4.20 2.14 -0.18
N PHE A 400 3.42 1.95 -1.24
CA PHE A 400 3.86 2.27 -2.60
C PHE A 400 3.52 3.70 -3.05
N LEU A 401 2.47 4.31 -2.51
CA LEU A 401 2.01 5.64 -2.94
C LEU A 401 2.25 6.70 -1.87
N THR A 402 1.61 6.58 -0.71
CA THR A 402 1.54 7.71 0.23
C THR A 402 2.84 7.95 0.99
N GLN A 403 3.54 6.89 1.39
CA GLN A 403 4.80 7.02 2.13
C GLN A 403 5.88 7.71 1.30
N PRO A 404 6.26 7.26 0.08
CA PRO A 404 7.29 7.94 -0.72
C PRO A 404 7.01 9.42 -0.96
N ILE A 405 5.73 9.77 -1.22
CA ILE A 405 5.30 11.15 -1.41
C ILE A 405 5.54 11.97 -0.14
N LYS A 406 5.18 11.44 1.04
CA LYS A 406 5.40 12.11 2.33
C LYS A 406 6.87 12.36 2.62
N ALA A 407 7.77 11.40 2.35
CA ALA A 407 9.20 11.61 2.61
C ALA A 407 9.82 12.66 1.69
N VAL A 408 9.49 12.65 0.41
CA VAL A 408 9.97 13.66 -0.53
C VAL A 408 9.41 15.04 -0.17
N SER A 409 8.12 15.11 0.17
CA SER A 409 7.48 16.36 0.62
C SER A 409 8.12 16.95 1.88
N LEU A 410 8.44 16.13 2.87
CA LEU A 410 9.14 16.59 4.09
C LEU A 410 10.54 17.12 3.78
N VAL A 411 11.31 16.45 2.91
CA VAL A 411 12.64 16.93 2.51
C VAL A 411 12.53 18.29 1.80
N ILE A 412 11.59 18.43 0.88
CA ILE A 412 11.34 19.72 0.19
C ILE A 412 10.95 20.79 1.20
N PHE A 413 10.06 20.48 2.14
CA PHE A 413 9.63 21.41 3.18
C PHE A 413 10.82 21.88 4.04
N PHE A 414 11.68 20.97 4.51
CA PHE A 414 12.86 21.36 5.30
C PHE A 414 13.86 22.18 4.48
N ILE A 415 14.08 21.86 3.20
CA ILE A 415 14.96 22.64 2.33
C ILE A 415 14.41 24.06 2.11
N CYS A 416 13.10 24.20 1.90
CA CYS A 416 12.47 25.50 1.63
C CYS A 416 12.27 26.37 2.87
N PHE A 417 11.90 25.77 4.02
CA PHE A 417 11.47 26.50 5.22
C PHE A 417 12.46 26.43 6.38
N CYS A 418 13.40 25.49 6.37
CA CYS A 418 14.38 25.28 7.45
C CYS A 418 15.80 25.26 6.88
N SER A 419 16.24 26.40 6.34
CA SER A 419 17.57 26.57 5.73
C SER A 419 18.77 26.31 6.67
N ASN A 420 18.54 26.14 7.98
CA ASN A 420 19.57 25.89 9.00
C ASN A 420 19.59 24.46 9.56
N LEU A 421 18.63 23.60 9.20
CA LEU A 421 18.64 22.21 9.65
C LEU A 421 18.86 21.29 8.46
N THR A 422 19.89 20.45 8.61
CA THR A 422 20.28 19.35 7.73
C THR A 422 21.18 19.73 6.55
N THR A 423 22.50 19.76 6.77
CA THR A 423 23.42 19.43 5.67
C THR A 423 24.84 18.96 6.00
N GLY A 424 25.20 18.79 7.28
CA GLY A 424 26.54 18.30 7.64
C GLY A 424 26.63 17.53 8.95
N ARG A 425 25.57 17.54 9.76
CA ARG A 425 25.63 17.03 11.14
C ARG A 425 25.82 15.52 11.18
N GLU A 426 25.05 14.74 10.44
CA GLU A 426 25.04 13.26 10.58
C GLU A 426 26.29 12.57 10.02
N ALA A 427 26.87 13.04 8.91
CA ALA A 427 28.13 12.47 8.39
C ALA A 427 29.34 12.89 9.26
N ALA A 428 29.34 14.13 9.75
CA ALA A 428 30.33 14.60 10.70
C ALA A 428 30.19 13.91 12.06
N GLU A 429 28.96 13.63 12.52
CA GLU A 429 28.62 12.95 13.78
C GLU A 429 28.88 11.45 13.70
N PHE A 430 28.63 10.80 12.54
CA PHE A 430 29.06 9.43 12.27
C PHE A 430 30.58 9.27 12.28
N LEU A 431 31.31 10.21 11.66
CA LEU A 431 32.77 10.25 11.72
C LEU A 431 33.26 10.67 13.12
N ASP A 432 32.53 11.50 13.87
CA ASP A 432 32.89 11.82 15.26
C ASP A 432 32.71 10.59 16.16
N ASP A 433 31.61 9.85 16.03
CA ASP A 433 31.36 8.62 16.79
C ASP A 433 32.38 7.53 16.44
N THR A 434 32.65 7.32 15.15
CA THR A 434 33.61 6.30 14.71
C THR A 434 35.02 6.67 15.20
N PHE A 435 35.46 7.92 15.01
CA PHE A 435 36.80 8.35 15.45
C PHE A 435 36.92 8.54 16.97
N THR A 436 35.82 8.69 17.73
CA THR A 436 35.88 8.71 19.20
C THR A 436 35.93 7.31 19.83
N ASP A 437 35.50 6.27 19.12
CA ASP A 437 35.67 4.87 19.55
C ASP A 437 37.03 4.27 19.13
N PHE A 438 37.67 4.85 18.11
CA PHE A 438 39.05 4.54 17.67
C PHE A 438 40.02 5.62 18.17
N ASP A 439 40.31 5.65 19.47
CA ASP A 439 41.56 6.25 19.94
C ASP A 439 42.70 5.45 19.29
N TYR A 440 43.45 6.10 18.39
CA TYR A 440 44.56 5.46 17.70
C TYR A 440 45.69 5.19 18.72
N ASP A 441 45.99 3.93 18.99
CA ASP A 441 47.29 3.55 19.53
C ASP A 441 48.36 3.91 18.48
N GLU A 442 49.25 4.86 18.78
CA GLU A 442 50.36 5.26 17.89
C GLU A 442 51.19 4.05 17.41
N GLU A 443 51.18 2.95 18.18
CA GLU A 443 51.89 1.71 17.89
C GLU A 443 51.32 0.95 16.66
N TYR A 444 50.00 0.98 16.41
CA TYR A 444 49.40 0.33 15.22
C TYR A 444 49.75 1.09 13.95
N LEU A 445 49.69 2.44 14.01
CA LEU A 445 50.09 3.33 12.93
C LEU A 445 51.58 3.20 12.58
N GLN A 446 52.43 2.92 13.58
CA GLN A 446 53.86 2.67 13.38
C GLN A 446 54.12 1.29 12.74
N ARG A 447 53.37 0.25 13.13
CA ARG A 447 53.52 -1.11 12.61
C ARG A 447 53.15 -1.23 11.12
N GLU A 448 52.12 -0.52 10.65
CA GLU A 448 51.82 -0.41 9.21
C GLU A 448 52.76 0.54 8.44
N LYS A 449 53.29 1.59 9.09
CA LYS A 449 54.32 2.48 8.53
C LYS A 449 55.63 1.74 8.20
N GLU A 450 55.97 0.68 8.92
CA GLU A 450 57.16 -0.14 8.63
C GLU A 450 56.94 -1.10 7.47
N ASN A 451 55.74 -1.71 7.37
CA ASN A 451 55.39 -2.59 6.25
C ASN A 451 55.22 -1.85 4.91
N SER A 452 54.93 -0.55 4.94
CA SER A 452 54.69 0.30 3.77
C SER A 452 55.94 1.02 3.23
N ARG A 453 57.17 0.61 3.59
CA ARG A 453 58.40 1.23 3.04
C ARG A 453 58.93 0.62 1.73
N PHE A 454 58.29 -0.39 1.17
CA PHE A 454 58.80 -1.05 -0.03
C PHE A 454 57.93 -0.84 -1.28
N ILE A 455 58.59 -0.33 -2.32
CA ILE A 455 58.26 -0.32 -3.76
C ILE A 455 57.30 0.79 -4.24
N SER A 456 57.90 1.88 -4.75
CA SER A 456 57.29 2.77 -5.76
C SER A 456 57.81 2.35 -7.14
N ARG A 457 56.91 1.93 -8.03
CA ARG A 457 57.19 1.77 -9.47
C ARG A 457 56.05 2.41 -10.27
N ASN A 458 56.42 3.08 -11.36
CA ASN A 458 55.57 3.81 -12.32
C ASN A 458 54.25 3.11 -12.67
N LEU A 459 53.20 3.37 -11.88
CA LEU A 459 51.80 2.99 -12.13
C LEU A 459 51.07 4.01 -13.01
N THR A 460 51.69 5.16 -13.28
CA THR A 460 51.10 6.38 -13.85
C THR A 460 50.52 6.24 -15.26
N GLN A 461 50.85 5.20 -16.02
CA GLN A 461 50.38 5.05 -17.40
C GLN A 461 49.63 3.74 -17.70
N ARG A 462 49.65 2.76 -16.78
CA ARG A 462 49.36 1.37 -17.14
C ARG A 462 47.88 0.95 -17.11
N LYS A 463 46.94 1.79 -16.64
CA LYS A 463 45.54 1.38 -16.42
C LYS A 463 44.45 2.36 -16.89
N ARG A 464 44.77 3.45 -17.59
CA ARG A 464 43.74 4.34 -18.20
C ARG A 464 43.17 3.66 -19.46
N LEU A 465 41.84 3.53 -19.55
CA LEU A 465 41.22 2.87 -20.71
C LEU A 465 41.30 3.74 -21.95
N ASN A 466 41.65 3.12 -23.08
CA ASN A 466 41.61 3.76 -24.39
C ASN A 466 40.16 4.00 -24.85
N GLU A 467 39.94 5.05 -25.64
CA GLU A 467 38.62 5.43 -26.14
C GLU A 467 37.90 4.30 -26.89
N HIS A 468 38.63 3.49 -27.68
CA HIS A 468 38.09 2.29 -28.35
C HIS A 468 37.62 1.19 -27.38
N LYS A 469 38.26 1.02 -26.22
CA LYS A 469 37.81 0.05 -25.22
C LYS A 469 36.57 0.57 -24.49
N ILE A 470 36.51 1.88 -24.23
CA ILE A 470 35.34 2.54 -23.65
C ILE A 470 34.13 2.35 -24.58
N SER A 471 34.27 2.59 -25.89
CA SER A 471 33.15 2.40 -26.83
C SER A 471 32.69 0.93 -26.92
N TYR A 472 33.61 -0.03 -26.87
CA TYR A 472 33.29 -1.46 -26.81
C TYR A 472 32.47 -1.81 -25.55
N PHE A 473 32.95 -1.44 -24.36
CA PHE A 473 32.21 -1.69 -23.10
C PHE A 473 30.85 -0.97 -23.07
N ARG A 474 30.74 0.20 -23.72
CA ARG A 474 29.47 0.92 -23.85
C ARG A 474 28.42 0.09 -24.57
N GLN A 475 28.81 -0.55 -25.66
CA GLN A 475 27.90 -1.34 -26.49
C GLN A 475 27.40 -2.56 -25.73
N GLU A 476 28.29 -3.31 -25.08
CA GLU A 476 27.94 -4.50 -24.29
C GLU A 476 26.99 -4.16 -23.12
N CYS A 477 27.27 -3.09 -22.36
CA CYS A 477 26.42 -2.66 -21.26
C CYS A 477 25.05 -2.11 -21.72
N LEU A 478 24.97 -1.48 -22.90
CA LEU A 478 23.70 -1.00 -23.47
C LEU A 478 22.79 -2.17 -23.83
N GLU A 479 23.33 -3.23 -24.41
CA GLU A 479 22.60 -4.47 -24.71
C GLU A 479 22.06 -5.11 -23.42
N GLU A 480 22.88 -5.21 -22.37
CA GLU A 480 22.45 -5.73 -21.06
C GLU A 480 21.32 -4.90 -20.44
N THR A 481 21.44 -3.58 -20.47
CA THR A 481 20.46 -2.67 -19.88
C THR A 481 19.12 -2.71 -20.63
N GLN A 482 19.15 -2.85 -21.96
CA GLN A 482 17.94 -3.04 -22.76
C GLN A 482 17.22 -4.34 -22.40
N MET A 483 17.95 -5.44 -22.22
CA MET A 483 17.37 -6.72 -21.79
C MET A 483 16.65 -6.59 -20.44
N TRP A 484 17.29 -5.99 -19.43
CA TRP A 484 16.65 -5.77 -18.12
C TRP A 484 15.44 -4.85 -18.17
N SER A 485 15.46 -3.84 -19.04
CA SER A 485 14.31 -2.96 -19.28
C SER A 485 13.11 -3.72 -19.84
N ILE A 486 13.35 -4.63 -20.79
CA ILE A 486 12.32 -5.50 -21.36
C ILE A 486 11.76 -6.46 -20.31
N ILE A 487 12.62 -7.13 -19.52
CA ILE A 487 12.19 -8.02 -18.43
C ILE A 487 11.30 -7.28 -17.43
N ARG A 488 11.71 -6.08 -16.99
CA ARG A 488 10.92 -5.26 -16.07
C ARG A 488 9.54 -4.91 -16.65
N LYS A 489 9.46 -4.57 -17.94
CA LYS A 489 8.18 -4.33 -18.63
C LYS A 489 7.32 -5.59 -18.64
N ILE A 490 7.88 -6.76 -18.95
CA ILE A 490 7.17 -8.04 -18.93
C ILE A 490 6.60 -8.32 -17.53
N CYS A 491 7.41 -8.17 -16.46
CA CYS A 491 6.93 -8.33 -15.09
C CYS A 491 5.78 -7.37 -14.76
N PHE A 492 5.88 -6.11 -15.17
CA PHE A 492 4.81 -5.14 -14.99
C PHE A 492 3.52 -5.55 -15.71
N TYR A 493 3.60 -5.97 -16.97
CA TYR A 493 2.44 -6.43 -17.72
C TYR A 493 1.83 -7.70 -17.11
N LEU A 494 2.65 -8.65 -16.64
CA LEU A 494 2.15 -9.85 -15.94
C LEU A 494 1.37 -9.49 -14.67
N CYS A 495 1.89 -8.56 -13.85
CA CYS A 495 1.16 -8.06 -12.69
C CYS A 495 -0.14 -7.37 -13.08
N PHE A 496 -0.11 -6.52 -14.11
CA PHE A 496 -1.30 -5.82 -14.62
C PHE A 496 -2.37 -6.80 -15.11
N PHE A 497 -2.00 -7.80 -15.94
CA PHE A 497 -2.93 -8.81 -16.42
C PHE A 497 -3.48 -9.68 -15.29
N SER A 498 -2.68 -9.98 -14.27
CA SER A 498 -3.14 -10.71 -13.08
C SER A 498 -4.18 -9.91 -12.29
N LEU A 499 -3.95 -8.61 -12.11
CA LEU A 499 -4.92 -7.71 -11.47
C LEU A 499 -6.20 -7.57 -12.29
N LEU A 500 -6.07 -7.38 -13.61
CA LEU A 500 -7.22 -7.32 -14.51
C LEU A 500 -8.02 -8.63 -14.46
N TYR A 501 -7.34 -9.77 -14.46
CA TYR A 501 -7.96 -11.09 -14.30
C TYR A 501 -8.72 -11.17 -12.97
N MET A 502 -8.10 -10.76 -11.86
CA MET A 502 -8.78 -10.72 -10.57
C MET A 502 -10.01 -9.82 -10.60
N VAL A 503 -9.95 -8.62 -11.18
CA VAL A 503 -11.12 -7.71 -11.26
C VAL A 503 -12.24 -8.31 -12.11
N VAL A 504 -11.92 -8.90 -13.25
CA VAL A 504 -12.92 -9.48 -14.18
C VAL A 504 -13.55 -10.75 -13.61
N TYR A 505 -12.80 -11.54 -12.85
CA TYR A 505 -13.25 -12.85 -12.34
C TYR A 505 -13.63 -12.87 -10.86
N ALA A 506 -13.32 -11.84 -10.07
CA ALA A 506 -13.63 -11.79 -8.63
C ALA A 506 -15.14 -11.92 -8.35
N ASP A 507 -15.98 -11.41 -9.24
CA ASP A 507 -17.44 -11.37 -9.07
C ASP A 507 -18.19 -12.28 -10.06
N ARG A 508 -17.47 -13.05 -10.89
CA ARG A 508 -18.12 -14.00 -11.81
C ARG A 508 -18.41 -15.32 -11.11
N ASN A 509 -19.68 -15.55 -10.80
CA ASN A 509 -20.16 -16.86 -10.37
C ASN A 509 -20.12 -17.86 -11.54
N ARG A 510 -19.45 -19.00 -11.35
CA ARG A 510 -19.36 -20.09 -12.33
C ARG A 510 -20.73 -20.63 -12.76
N ASN A 511 -21.74 -20.52 -11.90
CA ASN A 511 -23.06 -21.10 -12.11
C ASN A 511 -24.05 -20.16 -12.81
N SER A 512 -23.74 -18.88 -12.95
CA SER A 512 -24.62 -17.89 -13.61
C SER A 512 -25.16 -18.34 -14.99
N PRO A 513 -24.35 -18.89 -15.93
CA PRO A 513 -24.90 -19.36 -17.21
C PRO A 513 -25.81 -20.59 -17.08
N LEU A 514 -25.64 -21.41 -16.03
CA LEU A 514 -26.50 -22.55 -15.77
C LEU A 514 -27.86 -22.08 -15.23
N GLU A 515 -27.87 -21.09 -14.35
CA GLU A 515 -29.09 -20.48 -13.81
C GLU A 515 -29.92 -19.81 -14.92
N VAL A 516 -29.28 -19.04 -15.82
CA VAL A 516 -29.97 -18.43 -16.97
C VAL A 516 -30.58 -19.49 -17.88
N ARG A 517 -29.84 -20.57 -18.19
CA ARG A 517 -30.36 -21.68 -19.00
C ARG A 517 -31.49 -22.42 -18.31
N HIS A 518 -31.40 -22.60 -16.99
CA HIS A 518 -32.46 -23.21 -16.20
C HIS A 518 -33.74 -22.39 -16.30
N LEU A 519 -33.70 -21.09 -16.02
CA LEU A 519 -34.87 -20.20 -16.11
C LEU A 519 -35.45 -20.13 -17.53
N GLN A 520 -34.60 -20.04 -18.55
CA GLN A 520 -35.05 -20.07 -19.95
C GLN A 520 -35.78 -21.37 -20.28
N ASN A 521 -35.20 -22.52 -19.94
CA ASN A 521 -35.86 -23.80 -20.19
C ASN A 521 -37.11 -23.98 -19.33
N TYR A 522 -37.12 -23.47 -18.10
CA TYR A 522 -38.23 -23.60 -17.17
C TYR A 522 -39.50 -22.89 -17.65
N PHE A 523 -39.37 -21.67 -18.18
CA PHE A 523 -40.51 -20.90 -18.68
C PHE A 523 -40.83 -21.13 -20.17
N LEU A 524 -39.82 -21.42 -20.99
CA LEU A 524 -40.01 -21.55 -22.44
C LEU A 524 -40.24 -23.00 -22.89
N ASN A 525 -39.81 -23.99 -22.12
CA ASN A 525 -39.81 -25.40 -22.52
C ASN A 525 -40.69 -26.21 -21.56
N SER A 526 -41.94 -26.42 -21.94
CA SER A 526 -42.91 -27.20 -21.17
C SER A 526 -42.64 -28.71 -21.27
N ARG A 527 -42.94 -29.47 -20.21
CA ARG A 527 -42.94 -30.95 -20.25
C ARG A 527 -44.13 -31.53 -21.02
N GLN A 528 -45.20 -30.75 -21.20
CA GLN A 528 -46.35 -31.08 -22.05
C GLN A 528 -46.16 -30.43 -23.42
N ILE A 529 -46.19 -31.27 -24.47
CA ILE A 529 -45.87 -30.90 -25.87
C ILE A 529 -46.77 -29.77 -26.41
N ASP A 530 -47.99 -29.63 -25.88
CA ASP A 530 -49.00 -28.68 -26.34
C ASP A 530 -48.81 -27.23 -25.82
N PHE A 531 -47.86 -27.00 -24.90
CA PHE A 531 -47.63 -25.69 -24.26
C PHE A 531 -46.19 -25.17 -24.40
N ASP A 532 -45.50 -25.52 -25.48
CA ASP A 532 -44.15 -25.00 -25.77
C ASP A 532 -44.23 -23.58 -26.37
N TYR A 533 -43.66 -22.59 -25.68
CA TYR A 533 -43.69 -21.19 -26.10
C TYR A 533 -43.13 -20.98 -27.51
N ARG A 534 -42.15 -21.79 -27.90
CA ARG A 534 -41.46 -21.63 -29.20
C ARG A 534 -42.30 -22.03 -30.39
N LYS A 535 -43.43 -22.70 -30.17
CA LYS A 535 -44.33 -23.20 -31.22
C LYS A 535 -45.63 -22.40 -31.33
N ILE A 536 -45.82 -21.39 -30.50
CA ILE A 536 -47.03 -20.56 -30.48
C ILE A 536 -47.10 -19.72 -31.76
N LEU A 537 -48.20 -19.88 -32.49
CA LEU A 537 -48.49 -19.13 -33.73
C LEU A 537 -49.76 -18.29 -33.61
N THR A 538 -50.71 -18.67 -32.76
CA THR A 538 -52.00 -17.99 -32.61
C THR A 538 -52.15 -17.28 -31.25
N VAL A 539 -53.06 -16.30 -31.18
CA VAL A 539 -53.36 -15.57 -29.93
C VAL A 539 -53.99 -16.51 -28.89
N ASP A 540 -54.83 -17.44 -29.33
CA ASP A 540 -55.49 -18.39 -28.43
C ASP A 540 -54.49 -19.38 -27.83
N GLU A 541 -53.52 -19.87 -28.62
CA GLU A 541 -52.38 -20.65 -28.12
C GLU A 541 -51.53 -19.85 -27.12
N TYR A 542 -51.33 -18.56 -27.37
CA TYR A 542 -50.59 -17.69 -26.47
C TYR A 542 -51.31 -17.51 -25.12
N CYS A 543 -52.61 -17.21 -25.13
CA CYS A 543 -53.41 -17.10 -23.91
C CYS A 543 -53.43 -18.43 -23.14
N ASN A 544 -53.58 -19.55 -23.84
CA ASN A 544 -53.59 -20.88 -23.25
C ASN A 544 -52.25 -21.25 -22.59
N TRP A 545 -51.12 -20.93 -23.25
CA TRP A 545 -49.79 -21.06 -22.65
C TRP A 545 -49.61 -20.18 -21.41
N LEU A 546 -50.12 -18.95 -21.46
CA LEU A 546 -49.94 -17.99 -20.39
C LEU A 546 -50.71 -18.41 -19.12
N GLU A 547 -51.93 -18.93 -19.27
CA GLU A 547 -52.76 -19.44 -18.18
C GLU A 547 -52.23 -20.77 -17.61
N ASN A 548 -52.01 -21.76 -18.47
CA ASN A 548 -51.78 -23.14 -18.03
C ASN A 548 -50.30 -23.52 -17.85
N SER A 549 -49.36 -22.72 -18.36
CA SER A 549 -47.93 -23.00 -18.22
C SER A 549 -47.19 -21.86 -17.51
N PHE A 550 -47.35 -20.61 -17.97
CA PHE A 550 -46.59 -19.50 -17.40
C PHE A 550 -47.01 -19.17 -15.96
N ILE A 551 -48.31 -19.00 -15.69
CA ILE A 551 -48.83 -18.68 -14.34
C ILE A 551 -48.57 -19.82 -13.36
N GLU A 552 -48.80 -21.08 -13.75
CA GLU A 552 -48.52 -22.23 -12.88
C GLU A 552 -47.06 -22.30 -12.43
N ASN A 553 -46.13 -21.96 -13.33
CA ASN A 553 -44.71 -21.95 -13.06
C ASN A 553 -44.24 -20.72 -12.27
N LEU A 554 -45.00 -19.63 -12.32
CA LEU A 554 -44.63 -18.36 -11.71
C LEU A 554 -44.66 -18.40 -10.18
N LEU A 555 -45.55 -19.17 -9.57
CA LEU A 555 -45.68 -19.25 -8.12
C LEU A 555 -45.55 -20.68 -7.62
N ALA A 556 -44.96 -20.83 -6.44
CA ALA A 556 -44.88 -22.09 -5.76
C ALA A 556 -46.28 -22.73 -5.60
N GLN A 557 -46.50 -23.84 -6.31
CA GLN A 557 -47.69 -24.69 -6.18
C GLN A 557 -47.66 -25.58 -4.92
N GLN A 558 -48.77 -26.26 -4.65
CA GLN A 558 -48.84 -27.28 -3.60
C GLN A 558 -47.86 -28.42 -3.86
N TRP A 559 -47.48 -29.10 -2.78
CA TRP A 559 -46.63 -30.29 -2.84
C TRP A 559 -47.41 -31.48 -3.42
N TYR A 560 -46.69 -32.54 -3.84
CA TYR A 560 -47.28 -33.77 -4.39
C TYR A 560 -48.28 -34.46 -3.44
N ASN A 561 -48.22 -34.15 -2.15
CA ASN A 561 -49.12 -34.65 -1.10
C ASN A 561 -50.26 -33.67 -0.76
N GLY A 562 -50.46 -32.62 -1.57
CA GLY A 562 -51.51 -31.61 -1.35
C GLY A 562 -51.18 -30.58 -0.26
N ASN A 563 -50.02 -30.67 0.39
CA ASN A 563 -49.66 -29.71 1.42
C ASN A 563 -49.34 -28.33 0.80
N PRO A 564 -49.72 -27.23 1.47
CA PRO A 564 -49.36 -25.89 1.01
C PRO A 564 -47.84 -25.64 1.11
N PRO A 565 -47.28 -24.81 0.22
CA PRO A 565 -45.85 -24.48 0.22
C PRO A 565 -45.53 -23.47 1.32
N GLN A 566 -45.39 -23.94 2.56
CA GLN A 566 -45.06 -23.11 3.72
C GLN A 566 -43.67 -22.43 3.55
N ASN A 567 -43.58 -21.15 3.90
CA ASN A 567 -42.36 -20.32 3.81
C ASN A 567 -41.78 -20.10 2.40
N LEU A 568 -42.56 -20.38 1.35
CA LEU A 568 -42.14 -20.20 -0.05
C LEU A 568 -42.87 -19.03 -0.75
N ASN A 569 -43.30 -18.04 0.02
CA ASN A 569 -43.97 -16.85 -0.52
C ASN A 569 -43.01 -16.07 -1.43
N GLY A 570 -43.43 -15.89 -2.70
CA GLY A 570 -42.64 -15.22 -3.73
C GLY A 570 -41.59 -16.12 -4.40
N PHE A 571 -41.53 -17.42 -4.09
CA PHE A 571 -40.73 -18.37 -4.85
C PHE A 571 -41.50 -18.85 -6.08
N ILE A 572 -40.79 -19.10 -7.18
CA ILE A 572 -41.35 -19.74 -8.36
C ILE A 572 -41.57 -21.24 -8.09
N ASN A 573 -42.24 -21.93 -9.01
CA ASN A 573 -42.62 -23.33 -8.78
C ASN A 573 -41.44 -24.32 -8.77
N ASP A 574 -40.22 -23.87 -9.05
CA ASP A 574 -38.98 -24.62 -8.85
C ASP A 574 -38.57 -24.73 -7.36
N LYS A 575 -39.21 -23.95 -6.49
CA LYS A 575 -38.96 -23.81 -5.04
C LYS A 575 -37.56 -23.29 -4.67
N SER A 576 -36.79 -22.79 -5.62
CA SER A 576 -35.43 -22.30 -5.42
C SER A 576 -35.26 -20.82 -5.79
N ASN A 577 -35.89 -20.36 -6.87
CA ASN A 577 -35.75 -18.98 -7.33
C ASN A 577 -36.88 -18.11 -6.79
N ARG A 578 -36.55 -16.88 -6.39
CA ARG A 578 -37.48 -15.92 -5.79
C ARG A 578 -37.76 -14.76 -6.73
N ILE A 579 -39.02 -14.43 -6.94
CA ILE A 579 -39.47 -13.25 -7.68
C ILE A 579 -39.24 -12.00 -6.84
N LEU A 580 -38.77 -10.94 -7.51
CA LEU A 580 -38.69 -9.59 -6.95
C LEU A 580 -39.84 -8.76 -7.50
N GLY A 581 -40.74 -8.31 -6.63
CA GLY A 581 -41.92 -7.52 -7.01
C GLY A 581 -43.02 -8.38 -7.63
N TRP A 582 -43.60 -7.89 -8.72
CA TRP A 582 -44.72 -8.53 -9.43
C TRP A 582 -44.44 -8.57 -10.93
N VAL A 583 -45.05 -9.53 -11.63
CA VAL A 583 -44.97 -9.59 -13.09
C VAL A 583 -45.87 -8.52 -13.69
N THR A 584 -45.38 -7.85 -14.72
CA THR A 584 -46.12 -6.84 -15.46
C THR A 584 -46.17 -7.23 -16.91
N MET A 585 -47.36 -7.12 -17.51
CA MET A 585 -47.54 -7.27 -18.95
C MET A 585 -47.68 -5.89 -19.58
N ARG A 586 -47.02 -5.66 -20.71
CA ARG A 586 -47.14 -4.39 -21.45
C ARG A 586 -47.53 -4.65 -22.89
N GLN A 587 -48.37 -3.79 -23.44
CA GLN A 587 -48.90 -3.96 -24.79
C GLN A 587 -48.66 -2.72 -25.63
N LEU A 588 -48.13 -2.92 -26.84
CA LEU A 588 -48.06 -1.88 -27.85
C LEU A 588 -49.19 -2.07 -28.87
N ARG A 589 -50.07 -1.08 -28.97
CA ARG A 589 -51.19 -1.04 -29.93
C ARG A 589 -51.00 0.08 -30.94
N ALA A 590 -51.26 -0.22 -32.21
CA ALA A 590 -51.31 0.78 -33.28
C ALA A 590 -52.65 1.52 -33.23
N LYS A 591 -52.64 2.83 -33.53
CA LYS A 591 -53.90 3.58 -33.67
C LYS A 591 -54.65 3.10 -34.92
N GLU A 592 -55.97 3.03 -34.83
CA GLU A 592 -56.84 2.81 -35.98
C GLU A 592 -56.64 3.94 -37.01
N ASN A 593 -56.64 3.57 -38.30
CA ASN A 593 -56.50 4.46 -39.47
C ASN A 593 -55.11 5.05 -39.78
N VAL A 594 -54.02 4.53 -39.23
CA VAL A 594 -52.66 5.00 -39.60
C VAL A 594 -52.16 4.39 -40.94
N CYS A 595 -52.80 3.33 -41.43
CA CYS A 595 -52.59 2.81 -42.78
C CYS A 595 -53.83 3.07 -43.64
N LEU A 596 -53.80 4.12 -44.46
CA LEU A 596 -54.68 4.26 -45.61
C LEU A 596 -54.26 3.22 -46.65
N TYR A 597 -54.91 2.06 -46.66
CA TYR A 597 -54.94 1.17 -47.81
C TYR A 597 -56.40 1.06 -48.24
N GLU A 598 -56.70 1.57 -49.43
CA GLU A 598 -58.06 1.62 -49.98
C GLU A 598 -58.63 0.22 -50.19
N ASN A 599 -59.93 0.12 -49.90
CA ASN A 599 -60.86 -0.95 -50.28
C ASN A 599 -60.64 -2.32 -49.62
N PHE A 600 -61.21 -2.49 -48.42
CA PHE A 600 -62.27 -3.50 -48.19
C PHE A 600 -63.04 -3.14 -46.92
N ARG A 601 -64.36 -2.89 -47.08
CA ARG A 601 -65.29 -2.68 -45.96
C ARG A 601 -65.43 -3.99 -45.18
N SER A 602 -64.96 -3.99 -43.94
CA SER A 602 -65.54 -4.78 -42.86
C SER A 602 -65.67 -3.88 -41.65
N LYS A 603 -66.88 -3.33 -41.44
CA LYS A 603 -67.25 -2.68 -40.19
C LYS A 603 -67.55 -3.78 -39.18
N THR A 604 -66.62 -4.03 -38.27
CA THR A 604 -66.96 -4.51 -36.94
C THR A 604 -66.48 -3.47 -35.95
N CYS A 605 -67.29 -2.44 -35.77
CA CYS A 605 -67.18 -1.53 -34.64
C CYS A 605 -67.82 -2.24 -33.45
N THR A 606 -67.01 -2.68 -32.48
CA THR A 606 -67.53 -2.94 -31.14
C THR A 606 -67.46 -1.63 -30.37
N ASN A 607 -68.63 -1.11 -30.01
CA ASN A 607 -68.78 0.10 -29.20
C ASN A 607 -67.99 0.00 -27.89
N ASP A 608 -67.47 1.14 -27.44
CA ASP A 608 -66.92 1.33 -26.10
C ASP A 608 -67.88 0.77 -25.06
N ILE A 609 -67.44 -0.28 -24.35
CA ILE A 609 -68.22 -0.88 -23.28
C ILE A 609 -68.06 0.02 -22.04
N SER A 610 -69.07 0.83 -21.77
CA SER A 610 -69.25 1.53 -20.50
C SER A 610 -69.80 0.57 -19.46
N THR A 611 -68.93 -0.24 -18.84
CA THR A 611 -69.23 -0.93 -17.58
C THR A 611 -68.20 -0.54 -16.54
N GLU A 612 -68.61 -0.45 -15.27
CA GLU A 612 -67.74 -0.20 -14.14
C GLU A 612 -66.77 -1.38 -13.94
N TYR A 613 -65.66 -1.37 -14.68
CA TYR A 613 -64.56 -2.32 -14.48
C TYR A 613 -63.78 -2.00 -13.20
N ASN A 614 -63.16 -3.03 -12.64
CA ASN A 614 -62.17 -2.92 -11.57
C ASN A 614 -61.07 -1.89 -11.92
N SER A 615 -60.54 -1.21 -10.90
CA SER A 615 -59.57 -0.12 -11.06
C SER A 615 -58.28 -0.53 -11.80
N LEU A 616 -57.87 -1.80 -11.69
CA LEU A 616 -56.69 -2.38 -12.35
C LEU A 616 -56.89 -2.59 -13.86
N ILE A 617 -58.05 -3.10 -14.28
CA ILE A 617 -58.39 -3.30 -15.71
C ILE A 617 -58.53 -1.95 -16.43
N LYS A 618 -59.05 -0.92 -15.73
CA LYS A 618 -59.06 0.45 -16.25
C LYS A 618 -57.65 0.99 -16.52
N GLN A 619 -56.67 0.67 -15.68
CA GLN A 619 -55.27 1.05 -15.92
C GLN A 619 -54.66 0.31 -17.12
N ALA A 620 -55.03 -0.96 -17.33
CA ALA A 620 -54.57 -1.77 -18.46
C ALA A 620 -55.01 -1.23 -19.83
N LEU A 621 -56.18 -0.59 -19.88
CA LEU A 621 -56.76 0.03 -21.07
C LEU A 621 -56.38 1.51 -21.24
N GLN A 622 -55.78 2.13 -20.22
CA GLN A 622 -55.37 3.53 -20.25
C GLN A 622 -54.00 3.73 -20.92
N TYR A 623 -53.95 4.70 -21.83
CA TYR A 623 -52.70 5.09 -22.46
C TYR A 623 -51.79 5.84 -21.48
N GLN A 624 -50.54 5.37 -21.34
CA GLN A 624 -49.50 6.01 -20.54
C GLN A 624 -48.32 6.40 -21.44
N SER A 625 -47.80 7.63 -21.28
CA SER A 625 -46.67 8.14 -22.06
C SER A 625 -45.33 7.68 -21.48
N ASN A 626 -44.29 7.73 -22.31
CA ASN A 626 -42.93 7.35 -21.90
C ASN A 626 -42.38 8.20 -20.75
N ASP A 627 -42.82 9.44 -20.57
CA ASP A 627 -42.36 10.30 -19.48
C ASP A 627 -42.97 9.91 -18.13
N THR A 628 -44.08 9.16 -18.15
CA THR A 628 -44.79 8.67 -16.95
C THR A 628 -44.39 7.26 -16.54
N LEU A 629 -43.69 6.52 -17.40
CA LEU A 629 -43.24 5.15 -17.16
C LEU A 629 -41.73 5.08 -17.35
N ASP A 630 -41.00 4.57 -16.34
CA ASP A 630 -39.58 4.20 -16.49
C ASP A 630 -39.45 3.05 -17.52
N THR A 631 -39.32 3.41 -18.79
CA THR A 631 -39.34 2.48 -19.92
C THR A 631 -38.01 2.47 -20.66
N TYR A 632 -37.50 1.27 -20.90
CA TYR A 632 -36.36 1.05 -21.80
C TYR A 632 -36.85 0.78 -23.21
N ILE A 633 -36.05 1.15 -24.20
CA ILE A 633 -36.31 0.84 -25.60
C ILE A 633 -35.96 -0.64 -25.82
N TYR A 634 -36.92 -1.43 -26.31
CA TYR A 634 -36.69 -2.84 -26.63
C TYR A 634 -36.42 -3.03 -28.13
N ARG A 635 -35.35 -3.75 -28.47
CA ARG A 635 -35.04 -4.12 -29.86
C ARG A 635 -35.44 -5.57 -30.09
N GLY A 636 -36.52 -5.78 -30.83
CA GLY A 636 -36.93 -7.12 -31.28
C GLY A 636 -36.54 -7.37 -32.73
N ASN A 637 -36.95 -8.52 -33.26
CA ASN A 637 -36.58 -8.96 -34.61
C ASN A 637 -37.16 -8.08 -35.72
N TYR A 638 -38.34 -7.50 -35.51
CA TYR A 638 -39.08 -6.73 -36.54
C TYR A 638 -39.04 -5.21 -36.31
N GLY A 639 -38.36 -4.74 -35.26
CA GLY A 639 -38.27 -3.31 -35.01
C GLY A 639 -37.81 -2.93 -33.62
N ILE A 640 -37.78 -1.61 -33.39
CA ILE A 640 -37.49 -1.00 -32.11
C ILE A 640 -38.81 -0.56 -31.49
N TYR A 641 -39.14 -1.13 -30.34
CA TYR A 641 -40.39 -0.91 -29.65
C TYR A 641 -40.17 0.01 -28.45
N ARG A 642 -41.02 1.03 -28.36
CA ARG A 642 -41.15 1.87 -27.17
C ARG A 642 -42.42 1.44 -26.46
N THR A 643 -42.29 0.82 -25.29
CA THR A 643 -43.42 0.27 -24.55
C THR A 643 -44.36 1.38 -24.10
N ARG A 644 -45.68 1.19 -24.25
CA ARG A 644 -46.74 2.12 -23.85
C ARG A 644 -47.80 1.34 -23.09
N GLY A 645 -48.40 1.91 -22.05
CA GLY A 645 -49.38 1.21 -21.20
C GLY A 645 -48.77 0.14 -20.27
N ARG A 646 -49.46 -0.18 -19.17
CA ARG A 646 -49.00 -1.11 -18.13
C ARG A 646 -50.18 -1.83 -17.49
N LEU A 647 -50.14 -3.16 -17.47
CA LEU A 647 -50.95 -3.97 -16.57
C LEU A 647 -50.07 -4.39 -15.37
N ILE A 648 -50.62 -4.22 -14.18
CA ILE A 648 -50.00 -4.67 -12.92
C ILE A 648 -50.81 -5.87 -12.45
N ASP A 649 -50.11 -6.98 -12.22
CA ASP A 649 -50.67 -8.26 -11.75
C ASP A 649 -51.47 -9.04 -12.81
N ILE A 650 -50.85 -10.09 -13.34
CA ILE A 650 -51.40 -10.94 -14.43
C ILE A 650 -52.38 -11.98 -13.87
N GLN A 651 -52.37 -12.22 -12.56
CA GLN A 651 -52.93 -13.44 -11.97
C GLN A 651 -54.44 -13.39 -11.72
N THR A 652 -55.03 -12.21 -11.54
CA THR A 652 -56.45 -12.09 -11.15
C THR A 652 -57.41 -11.86 -12.32
N ASP A 653 -56.93 -11.33 -13.45
CA ASP A 653 -57.79 -10.71 -14.47
C ASP A 653 -57.64 -11.32 -15.89
N LEU A 654 -56.95 -12.46 -16.04
CA LEU A 654 -56.57 -12.98 -17.36
C LEU A 654 -57.74 -13.42 -18.24
N SER A 655 -58.71 -14.12 -17.65
CA SER A 655 -59.92 -14.57 -18.33
C SER A 655 -60.81 -13.40 -18.76
N GLU A 656 -60.83 -12.33 -17.95
CA GLU A 656 -61.56 -11.09 -18.25
C GLU A 656 -60.89 -10.31 -19.39
N LEU A 657 -59.56 -10.24 -19.40
CA LEU A 657 -58.78 -9.62 -20.50
C LEU A 657 -58.96 -10.35 -21.84
N HIS A 658 -59.08 -11.68 -21.82
CA HIS A 658 -59.34 -12.46 -23.02
C HIS A 658 -60.76 -12.20 -23.56
N GLN A 659 -61.77 -12.12 -22.69
CA GLN A 659 -63.15 -11.75 -23.07
C GLN A 659 -63.23 -10.32 -23.63
N LEU A 660 -62.44 -9.40 -23.09
CA LEU A 660 -62.36 -8.00 -23.53
C LEU A 660 -61.56 -7.79 -24.82
N LYS A 661 -61.03 -8.86 -25.44
CA LYS A 661 -60.16 -8.79 -26.62
C LYS A 661 -59.02 -7.79 -26.45
N TRP A 662 -58.39 -7.80 -25.27
CA TRP A 662 -57.27 -6.91 -24.98
C TRP A 662 -56.15 -7.08 -26.01
N ILE A 663 -55.87 -8.33 -26.43
CA ILE A 663 -55.02 -8.65 -27.58
C ILE A 663 -55.89 -8.78 -28.83
N ASP A 664 -55.60 -7.97 -29.85
CA ASP A 664 -56.40 -7.86 -31.06
C ASP A 664 -55.54 -7.60 -32.32
N GLN A 665 -56.20 -7.38 -33.46
CA GLN A 665 -55.56 -7.07 -34.75
C GLN A 665 -54.71 -5.79 -34.76
N HIS A 666 -54.93 -4.88 -33.81
CA HIS A 666 -54.17 -3.62 -33.67
C HIS A 666 -52.97 -3.78 -32.75
N THR A 667 -52.85 -4.90 -32.06
CA THR A 667 -51.70 -5.23 -31.23
C THR A 667 -50.48 -5.50 -32.10
N ARG A 668 -49.32 -4.96 -31.69
CA ARG A 668 -48.06 -5.08 -32.43
C ARG A 668 -46.93 -5.71 -31.63
N ALA A 669 -46.94 -5.54 -30.31
CA ALA A 669 -45.98 -6.20 -29.43
C ALA A 669 -46.57 -6.37 -28.03
N ILE A 670 -46.14 -7.43 -27.35
CA ILE A 670 -46.46 -7.76 -25.97
C ILE A 670 -45.13 -8.03 -25.27
N PHE A 671 -44.96 -7.49 -24.07
CA PHE A 671 -43.75 -7.62 -23.25
C PHE A 671 -44.09 -8.19 -21.88
#